data_AF-A0A935GHP9-F1
#
_entry.id   AF-A0A935GHP9-F1
#
_cell.length_a   1.000
_cell.length_b   1.000
_cell.length_c   1.000
_cell.angle_alpha   90.00
_cell.angle_beta   90.00
_cell.angle_gamma   90.00
#
_symmetry.space_group_name_H-M   'P 1'
#
loop_
_entity.id
_entity.type
_entity.pdbx_description
1 polymer ?
#
loop_
_entity_poly.entity_id
_entity_poly.type
_entity_poly.pdbx_seq_one_letter_code
_entity_poly.pdbx_strand_id
1 'polypeptide(L)'
;MSAGEAAPGKTWCGALCRLQPHANAKVCRWQVIGDPNGPLLLDPDDALDFHRALSALGNYPALLRALGLVFDFRVPRANLTTTGNAPLFLSITDFCLDLRTPSTLNPVRTAYFLLPVANGQNWLFGATPRSGLGRGLLGIAVLDAQRFGLAQVDVDGGLHKNIVLAESLHPQAGGKPPTFAAHPEVYDPGATLPALRSGGFTLYADARAAAWIDSLQQGKALNTAFEQGNPVELHSEDLVRGLRLDVWDNHSERWHSLHARSALYRIGELDFDPVSEGFDPDLEEGWMESAATRPAPGTEPADAHFYLHEALARWSGWSLSAPRPDLSLPVAPQERDPVALEDKPQAPFDLEVHHRVLPGSLPSLRFGRRYRLRARLVNLAGLSPPLNDPLVDRLSAVFGLPNAAQDGFAYRRFEPVPAPQVVVDDAAAVTGPGSTLLRLVIRTDNISADQDQRAAATGAASRHLLPPRTSVELGERLGMFDDANGKLRGDAATWQLIGERDAGELPQVTHEVAGQEKTFPLIAGEPLPILPYLPDPLARGIALRDLPGTHSGTLVRIDAATPAGPLVYAPLAAANARPGSATLIGFGGEADWQLARGLRLHLAEPASGQVQVPDWDPPTRTLTVYLPKGHRTLVAASCYLETLDLPRMGVWSWLEEEIAERLAHNPRPPGLQPGAAVDETSHILQRVVEGGHWMLTPPTLLELVHALRQPLGHPVFSALDVNHSEASDGLLTAPITGRGDRDELATLTGWRRYGASDACLLGALRVHGVATARVDVLAKWDDPVDDPEQPLPGTISQAAIVERIDLPGTHEGYLLAADATPPNPDQPVSKGSGRAVGYYDPEHDQIAFVKAGDRALRGAKYRQLEFYQDAAPLTLGDTRHHRVHYRAVAVSRDSDCFEEFVDGKPGFARHSKPAEVSIPASSRPQAPDIAYVVPSFAWQRQTDTGVKRSLRFGGGLRVYLNRPWYSSGAGELLGVSLWSGQAWPDDTERKRLKSYFTQWGMDPIWDTRALGGVPQIGNFPDRIAQASGVSLAAPDVENLQVDVVAFATRFDPERKLWFADLTLDHGDTYMPFVRLALVRYQPEALPDARISRAVLADFAQLTPDRALLVHADPVQTRSLRVQVSGIIPRGPQAVIHHTHVRRPPHPHPLPPTQFLVQVQARIPGIESDLAWQTVPAMVASVEVQREPVAPGTEDLALWQGRVQFAETIAPDRYRLLIEEYELISTEAPTQGVVPVPGPGRLVFAETVAIDATLAGISDA
;
A
#
# COMPACT_ATOMS: atom_id res chain seq x y z
N MET A 1 -12.42 33.47 -94.84
CA MET A 1 -11.45 34.44 -95.43
C MET A 1 -11.31 35.55 -94.42
N SER A 2 -10.34 35.45 -93.50
CA SER A 2 -10.25 36.37 -92.37
C SER A 2 -9.01 36.11 -91.53
N ALA A 3 -8.37 37.21 -91.12
CA ALA A 3 -7.69 37.49 -89.85
C ALA A 3 -7.00 36.35 -89.10
N GLY A 4 -5.67 36.45 -88.95
CA GLY A 4 -4.89 35.75 -87.93
C GLY A 4 -4.32 36.78 -86.95
N GLU A 5 -4.74 36.68 -85.70
CA GLU A 5 -4.48 37.57 -84.58
C GLU A 5 -2.99 37.65 -84.20
N ALA A 6 -2.47 38.88 -84.08
CA ALA A 6 -1.30 39.16 -83.26
C ALA A 6 -1.81 39.59 -81.87
N ALA A 7 -1.53 38.76 -80.87
CA ALA A 7 -1.92 39.00 -79.48
C ALA A 7 -1.28 40.30 -78.94
N PRO A 8 -2.06 41.23 -78.35
CA PRO A 8 -1.54 42.30 -77.52
C PRO A 8 -1.45 41.81 -76.07
N GLY A 9 -0.31 41.99 -75.41
CA GLY A 9 -0.22 41.69 -73.97
C GLY A 9 1.15 41.24 -73.49
N LYS A 10 2.15 42.12 -73.61
CA LYS A 10 3.33 42.10 -72.73
C LYS A 10 3.69 43.54 -72.40
N THR A 11 3.03 44.09 -71.40
CA THR A 11 3.46 45.31 -70.74
C THR A 11 4.72 44.99 -69.93
N TRP A 12 5.80 45.66 -70.30
CA TRP A 12 7.09 45.65 -69.64
C TRP A 12 6.98 46.45 -68.34
N CYS A 13 7.42 45.89 -67.21
CA CYS A 13 7.76 46.65 -66.01
C CYS A 13 9.03 46.06 -65.42
N GLY A 14 10.14 46.79 -65.55
CA GLY A 14 11.45 46.39 -65.07
C GLY A 14 12.41 47.57 -65.12
N ALA A 15 12.22 48.54 -64.24
CA ALA A 15 13.21 49.57 -63.97
C ALA A 15 13.89 49.26 -62.63
N LEU A 16 15.20 49.04 -62.65
CA LEU A 16 16.02 49.00 -61.43
C LEU A 16 16.12 50.41 -60.87
N CYS A 17 15.84 50.60 -59.59
CA CYS A 17 16.00 51.88 -58.92
C CYS A 17 16.88 51.69 -57.68
N ARG A 18 17.99 52.41 -57.57
CA ARG A 18 18.80 52.50 -56.35
C ARG A 18 18.55 53.83 -55.68
N LEU A 19 18.31 53.80 -54.38
CA LEU A 19 18.19 55.00 -53.57
C LEU A 19 19.59 55.58 -53.34
N GLN A 20 19.85 56.82 -53.75
CA GLN A 20 21.11 57.52 -53.44
C GLN A 20 20.87 58.87 -52.75
N PRO A 21 21.75 59.24 -51.79
CA PRO A 21 21.81 60.59 -51.22
C PRO A 21 22.07 61.64 -52.31
N HIS A 22 21.27 62.71 -52.39
CA HIS A 22 21.55 63.83 -53.28
C HIS A 22 22.51 64.83 -52.63
N ALA A 23 23.59 65.21 -53.32
CA ALA A 23 24.72 65.95 -52.77
C ALA A 23 24.44 67.39 -52.25
N ASN A 24 23.20 67.90 -52.27
CA ASN A 24 22.88 69.27 -51.83
C ASN A 24 21.42 69.48 -51.35
N ALA A 25 20.71 68.41 -50.96
CA ALA A 25 19.42 68.52 -50.29
C ALA A 25 19.18 67.26 -49.44
N LYS A 26 18.44 67.39 -48.33
CA LYS A 26 17.89 66.28 -47.53
C LYS A 26 16.83 65.47 -48.29
N VAL A 27 17.10 65.12 -49.55
CA VAL A 27 16.16 64.47 -50.47
C VAL A 27 16.89 63.29 -51.12
N CYS A 28 16.44 62.08 -50.81
CA CYS A 28 16.89 60.86 -51.49
C CYS A 28 16.17 60.75 -52.84
N ARG A 29 16.89 60.40 -53.91
CA ARG A 29 16.29 60.13 -55.23
C ARG A 29 16.51 58.69 -55.65
N TRP A 30 15.50 58.12 -56.28
CA TRP A 30 15.61 56.87 -57.00
C TRP A 30 16.34 57.10 -58.32
N GLN A 31 17.48 56.47 -58.50
CA GLN A 31 18.25 56.51 -59.73
C GLN A 31 18.18 55.17 -60.44
N VAL A 32 17.92 55.19 -61.75
CA VAL A 32 17.97 54.00 -62.59
C VAL A 32 19.43 53.67 -62.89
N ILE A 33 19.84 52.43 -62.61
CA ILE A 33 21.19 51.94 -62.91
C ILE A 33 21.16 51.28 -64.29
N GLY A 34 21.83 51.89 -65.28
CA GLY A 34 21.99 51.35 -66.63
C GLY A 34 22.14 52.42 -67.72
N ASP A 35 22.60 52.01 -68.90
CA ASP A 35 22.60 52.84 -70.12
C ASP A 35 21.14 53.18 -70.49
N PRO A 36 20.74 54.47 -70.56
CA PRO A 36 19.37 54.87 -70.86
C PRO A 36 18.86 54.42 -72.24
N ASN A 37 19.71 53.93 -73.14
CA ASN A 37 19.32 53.45 -74.47
C ASN A 37 19.67 51.97 -74.76
N GLY A 38 20.18 51.20 -73.78
CA GLY A 38 20.50 49.78 -73.95
C GLY A 38 19.38 48.85 -73.48
N PRO A 39 19.27 47.61 -74.02
CA PRO A 39 18.36 46.62 -73.46
C PRO A 39 18.81 46.25 -72.04
N LEU A 40 17.96 46.52 -71.04
CA LEU A 40 18.16 46.15 -69.65
C LEU A 40 18.18 44.61 -69.52
N LEU A 41 19.36 44.02 -69.40
CA LEU A 41 19.55 42.63 -68.98
C LEU A 41 19.53 42.59 -67.45
N LEU A 42 18.45 42.08 -66.88
CA LEU A 42 18.28 41.90 -65.44
C LEU A 42 18.91 40.56 -65.01
N ASP A 43 19.68 40.57 -63.92
CA ASP A 43 19.96 39.36 -63.16
C ASP A 43 18.73 39.10 -62.25
N PRO A 44 17.94 38.04 -62.46
CA PRO A 44 16.73 37.78 -61.69
C PRO A 44 17.01 37.46 -60.21
N ASP A 45 18.23 37.05 -59.88
CA ASP A 45 18.59 36.53 -58.56
C ASP A 45 19.12 37.63 -57.61
N ASP A 46 19.57 38.78 -58.14
CA ASP A 46 20.27 39.82 -57.36
C ASP A 46 19.58 41.21 -57.34
N ALA A 47 18.43 41.34 -58.01
CA ALA A 47 17.77 42.64 -58.24
C ALA A 47 16.31 42.70 -57.74
N LEU A 48 16.00 43.69 -56.89
CA LEU A 48 14.62 44.00 -56.50
C LEU A 48 13.91 44.74 -57.63
N ASP A 49 12.75 44.21 -58.07
CA ASP A 49 11.84 44.99 -58.90
C ASP A 49 11.20 46.14 -58.09
N PHE A 50 10.71 47.18 -58.79
CA PHE A 50 10.10 48.37 -58.18
C PHE A 50 8.94 48.04 -57.23
N HIS A 51 8.13 47.03 -57.54
CA HIS A 51 7.00 46.63 -56.71
C HIS A 51 7.45 45.94 -55.42
N ARG A 52 8.52 45.13 -55.46
CA ARG A 52 9.15 44.54 -54.28
C ARG A 52 9.76 45.60 -53.38
N ALA A 53 10.46 46.59 -53.96
CA ALA A 53 11.01 47.71 -53.21
C ALA A 53 9.91 48.56 -52.54
N LEU A 54 8.85 48.89 -53.28
CA LEU A 54 7.69 49.61 -52.74
C LEU A 54 6.96 48.80 -51.65
N SER A 55 6.86 47.50 -51.82
CA SER A 55 6.25 46.60 -50.82
C SER A 55 7.08 46.58 -49.54
N ALA A 56 8.41 46.51 -49.64
CA ALA A 56 9.32 46.51 -48.49
C ALA A 56 9.31 47.83 -47.71
N LEU A 57 9.08 48.96 -48.39
CA LEU A 57 8.95 50.28 -47.76
C LEU A 57 7.53 50.58 -47.25
N GLY A 58 6.58 49.69 -47.51
CA GLY A 58 5.17 49.87 -47.21
C GLY A 58 4.82 50.13 -45.75
N ASN A 59 5.73 49.75 -44.83
CA ASN A 59 5.56 49.88 -43.38
C ASN A 59 6.07 51.21 -42.81
N TYR A 60 6.56 52.12 -43.67
CA TYR A 60 7.22 53.37 -43.28
C TYR A 60 6.56 54.57 -43.96
N PRO A 61 5.38 55.01 -43.50
CA PRO A 61 4.53 55.93 -44.25
C PRO A 61 5.06 57.36 -44.31
N ALA A 62 5.83 57.82 -43.32
CA ALA A 62 6.54 59.09 -43.45
C ALA A 62 7.71 58.99 -44.44
N LEU A 63 8.43 57.86 -44.45
CA LEU A 63 9.48 57.62 -45.45
C LEU A 63 8.90 57.56 -46.87
N LEU A 64 7.75 56.91 -47.08
CA LEU A 64 7.05 56.92 -48.37
C LEU A 64 6.66 58.33 -48.83
N ARG A 65 6.21 59.20 -47.91
CA ARG A 65 5.90 60.61 -48.22
C ARG A 65 7.17 61.41 -48.52
N ALA A 66 8.22 61.24 -47.73
CA ALA A 66 9.52 61.88 -47.94
C ALA A 66 10.13 61.49 -49.30
N LEU A 67 9.93 60.24 -49.73
CA LEU A 67 10.37 59.72 -51.03
C LEU A 67 9.43 60.10 -52.19
N GLY A 68 8.30 60.76 -51.94
CA GLY A 68 7.33 61.15 -52.96
C GLY A 68 6.56 59.97 -53.56
N LEU A 69 6.39 58.88 -52.80
CA LEU A 69 5.62 57.69 -53.20
C LEU A 69 4.16 57.76 -52.74
N VAL A 70 3.85 58.62 -51.78
CA VAL A 70 2.49 58.90 -51.28
C VAL A 70 2.23 60.40 -51.36
N PHE A 71 1.06 60.78 -51.90
CA PHE A 71 0.63 62.16 -52.05
C PHE A 71 -0.68 62.39 -51.31
N ASP A 72 -0.72 63.43 -50.46
CA ASP A 72 -1.93 63.82 -49.74
C ASP A 72 -2.63 64.97 -50.49
N PHE A 73 -3.90 64.78 -50.85
CA PHE A 73 -4.71 65.77 -51.57
C PHE A 73 -5.80 66.36 -50.67
N ARG A 74 -6.00 67.68 -50.75
CA ARG A 74 -7.14 68.35 -50.11
C ARG A 74 -8.22 68.64 -51.15
N VAL A 75 -9.35 67.97 -51.03
CA VAL A 75 -10.52 68.17 -51.91
C VAL A 75 -11.56 69.04 -51.20
N PRO A 76 -11.99 70.18 -51.77
CA PRO A 76 -13.09 70.96 -51.20
C PRO A 76 -14.37 70.13 -51.13
N ARG A 77 -15.06 70.13 -49.98
CA ARG A 77 -16.32 69.38 -49.78
C ARG A 77 -17.37 69.66 -50.85
N ALA A 78 -17.44 70.91 -51.34
CA ALA A 78 -18.38 71.31 -52.39
C ALA A 78 -18.22 70.54 -53.71
N ASN A 79 -17.06 69.90 -53.91
CA ASN A 79 -16.75 69.09 -55.09
C ASN A 79 -17.14 67.62 -54.90
N LEU A 80 -17.67 67.23 -53.73
CA LEU A 80 -18.09 65.87 -53.42
C LEU A 80 -19.62 65.80 -53.35
N THR A 81 -20.19 64.77 -53.99
CA THR A 81 -21.64 64.53 -54.00
C THR A 81 -22.04 63.75 -52.75
N THR A 82 -23.13 64.15 -52.11
CA THR A 82 -23.71 63.40 -50.97
C THR A 82 -24.21 62.05 -51.48
N THR A 83 -23.87 60.96 -50.78
CA THR A 83 -24.26 59.62 -51.19
C THR A 83 -25.69 59.29 -50.79
N GLY A 84 -26.44 58.68 -51.72
CA GLY A 84 -27.75 58.08 -51.46
C GLY A 84 -27.62 56.59 -51.08
N ASN A 85 -28.53 55.76 -51.59
CA ASN A 85 -28.53 54.31 -51.32
C ASN A 85 -27.50 53.50 -52.13
N ALA A 86 -26.82 54.11 -53.10
CA ALA A 86 -25.81 53.47 -53.93
C ALA A 86 -24.42 54.11 -53.70
N PRO A 87 -23.33 53.32 -53.76
CA PRO A 87 -21.97 53.84 -53.61
C PRO A 87 -21.64 54.80 -54.76
N LEU A 88 -20.96 55.90 -54.44
CA LEU A 88 -20.31 56.78 -55.42
C LEU A 88 -18.81 56.49 -55.44
N PHE A 89 -18.12 56.83 -56.53
CA PHE A 89 -16.72 56.49 -56.74
C PHE A 89 -15.83 57.71 -56.97
N LEU A 90 -14.59 57.66 -56.46
CA LEU A 90 -13.51 58.60 -56.75
C LEU A 90 -12.42 57.89 -57.56
N SER A 91 -11.89 58.55 -58.58
CA SER A 91 -10.77 58.05 -59.38
C SER A 91 -9.85 59.18 -59.81
N ILE A 92 -8.56 58.88 -59.89
CA ILE A 92 -7.59 59.76 -60.53
C ILE A 92 -7.70 59.51 -62.04
N THR A 93 -8.10 60.52 -62.81
CA THR A 93 -8.33 60.40 -64.26
C THR A 93 -7.12 60.81 -65.10
N ASP A 94 -6.26 61.64 -64.53
CA ASP A 94 -5.02 62.10 -65.16
C ASP A 94 -3.99 62.42 -64.06
N PHE A 95 -2.72 62.12 -64.34
CA PHE A 95 -1.61 62.35 -63.42
C PHE A 95 -0.32 62.48 -64.23
N CYS A 96 0.33 63.65 -64.15
CA CYS A 96 1.57 63.93 -64.85
C CYS A 96 2.71 64.10 -63.84
N LEU A 97 3.59 63.10 -63.79
CA LEU A 97 4.95 63.24 -63.27
C LEU A 97 5.89 63.29 -64.46
N ASP A 98 6.98 64.06 -64.38
CA ASP A 98 8.08 64.05 -65.36
C ASP A 98 8.86 62.72 -65.28
N LEU A 99 8.18 61.62 -65.62
CA LEU A 99 8.74 60.28 -65.66
C LEU A 99 9.47 60.10 -66.99
N ARG A 100 10.65 59.48 -66.93
CA ARG A 100 11.47 59.18 -68.13
C ARG A 100 10.81 58.16 -69.07
N THR A 101 9.77 57.48 -68.60
CA THR A 101 9.02 56.44 -69.34
C THR A 101 7.54 56.81 -69.41
N PRO A 102 6.87 56.61 -70.56
CA PRO A 102 5.43 56.83 -70.67
C PRO A 102 4.67 55.91 -69.70
N SER A 103 3.79 56.47 -68.87
CA SER A 103 2.97 55.70 -67.94
C SER A 103 1.56 55.48 -68.49
N THR A 104 1.08 54.24 -68.47
CA THR A 104 -0.33 53.90 -68.68
C THR A 104 -1.08 53.92 -67.35
N LEU A 105 -2.10 54.76 -67.24
CA LEU A 105 -2.94 54.84 -66.04
C LEU A 105 -4.21 54.00 -66.24
N ASN A 106 -4.29 52.86 -65.55
CA ASN A 106 -5.51 52.07 -65.51
C ASN A 106 -6.53 52.74 -64.56
N PRO A 107 -7.82 52.82 -64.92
CA PRO A 107 -8.82 53.48 -64.10
C PRO A 107 -9.15 52.66 -62.86
N VAL A 108 -8.54 53.03 -61.73
CA VAL A 108 -8.90 52.53 -60.39
C VAL A 108 -9.90 53.48 -59.76
N ARG A 109 -11.02 52.93 -59.27
CA ARG A 109 -12.13 53.67 -58.66
C ARG A 109 -12.30 53.23 -57.22
N THR A 110 -12.39 54.16 -56.28
CA THR A 110 -12.64 53.88 -54.86
C THR A 110 -14.06 54.28 -54.49
N ALA A 111 -14.83 53.35 -53.95
CA ALA A 111 -16.18 53.61 -53.44
C ALA A 111 -16.10 54.46 -52.16
N TYR A 112 -16.86 55.55 -52.09
CA TYR A 112 -16.96 56.43 -50.93
C TYR A 112 -18.42 56.66 -50.52
N PHE A 113 -18.60 57.08 -49.27
CA PHE A 113 -19.84 57.66 -48.77
C PHE A 113 -19.58 59.06 -48.22
N LEU A 114 -20.58 59.92 -48.35
CA LEU A 114 -20.63 61.26 -47.77
C LEU A 114 -22.05 61.51 -47.27
N LEU A 115 -22.24 61.54 -45.96
CA LEU A 115 -23.57 61.63 -45.33
C LEU A 115 -23.64 62.81 -44.35
N PRO A 116 -24.71 63.64 -44.40
CA PRO A 116 -24.93 64.66 -43.39
C PRO A 116 -25.40 64.01 -42.08
N VAL A 117 -24.83 64.45 -40.96
CA VAL A 117 -25.21 64.04 -39.60
C VAL A 117 -25.52 65.26 -38.75
N ALA A 118 -26.24 65.06 -37.64
CA ALA A 118 -26.71 66.14 -36.76
C ALA A 118 -27.44 67.26 -37.54
N ASN A 119 -28.48 66.89 -38.29
CA ASN A 119 -29.29 67.81 -39.12
C ASN A 119 -28.46 68.63 -40.13
N GLY A 120 -27.35 68.08 -40.64
CA GLY A 120 -26.51 68.72 -41.65
C GLY A 120 -25.45 69.68 -41.10
N GLN A 121 -25.30 69.77 -39.77
CA GLN A 121 -24.23 70.55 -39.13
C GLN A 121 -22.85 69.88 -39.30
N ASN A 122 -22.83 68.54 -39.36
CA ASN A 122 -21.62 67.74 -39.50
C ASN A 122 -21.76 66.75 -40.67
N TRP A 123 -20.64 66.20 -41.13
CA TRP A 123 -20.58 65.29 -42.27
C TRP A 123 -19.70 64.09 -41.95
N LEU A 124 -20.14 62.90 -42.34
CA LEU A 124 -19.33 61.67 -42.31
C LEU A 124 -18.85 61.37 -43.71
N PHE A 125 -17.54 61.17 -43.86
CA PHE A 125 -16.90 60.81 -45.13
C PHE A 125 -16.00 59.60 -44.90
N GLY A 126 -16.05 58.62 -45.80
CA GLY A 126 -15.21 57.43 -45.71
C GLY A 126 -15.35 56.53 -46.93
N ALA A 127 -14.53 55.49 -47.00
CA ALA A 127 -14.66 54.44 -48.01
C ALA A 127 -15.89 53.56 -47.72
N THR A 128 -16.65 53.18 -48.75
CA THR A 128 -17.87 52.39 -48.60
C THR A 128 -17.54 50.90 -48.60
N PRO A 129 -18.04 50.10 -47.63
CA PRO A 129 -17.89 48.66 -47.64
C PRO A 129 -18.66 48.02 -48.79
N ARG A 130 -18.23 46.83 -49.21
CA ARG A 130 -18.90 46.11 -50.31
C ARG A 130 -20.29 45.61 -49.89
N SER A 131 -20.44 45.21 -48.63
CA SER A 131 -21.72 44.82 -48.04
C SER A 131 -21.76 45.01 -46.52
N GLY A 132 -22.93 45.37 -45.97
CA GLY A 132 -23.12 45.52 -44.53
C GLY A 132 -22.13 46.51 -43.90
N LEU A 133 -21.50 46.09 -42.79
CA LEU A 133 -20.45 46.84 -42.10
C LEU A 133 -19.03 46.44 -42.56
N GLY A 134 -18.88 45.55 -43.54
CA GLY A 134 -17.58 45.10 -44.05
C GLY A 134 -16.63 44.61 -42.95
N ARG A 135 -15.35 45.00 -43.05
CA ARG A 135 -14.31 44.79 -42.01
C ARG A 135 -14.34 45.85 -40.89
N GLY A 136 -15.12 46.92 -41.05
CA GLY A 136 -15.12 48.07 -40.15
C GLY A 136 -15.92 49.26 -40.69
N LEU A 137 -16.20 50.22 -39.82
CA LEU A 137 -16.93 51.45 -40.16
C LEU A 137 -16.08 52.65 -39.75
N LEU A 138 -15.91 53.65 -40.64
CA LEU A 138 -15.25 54.93 -40.30
C LEU A 138 -13.85 54.74 -39.67
N GLY A 139 -13.12 53.70 -40.09
CA GLY A 139 -11.75 53.44 -39.63
C GLY A 139 -11.65 52.67 -38.30
N ILE A 140 -12.73 52.16 -37.72
CA ILE A 140 -12.70 51.20 -36.62
C ILE A 140 -13.16 49.81 -37.09
N ALA A 141 -12.45 48.75 -36.68
CA ALA A 141 -12.83 47.37 -36.99
C ALA A 141 -13.99 46.92 -36.10
N VAL A 142 -14.87 46.07 -36.62
CA VAL A 142 -15.98 45.48 -35.84
C VAL A 142 -15.50 44.22 -35.13
N LEU A 143 -15.15 44.32 -33.84
CA LEU A 143 -14.79 43.17 -33.01
C LEU A 143 -16.05 42.51 -32.43
N ASP A 144 -16.81 41.82 -33.29
CA ASP A 144 -18.00 41.06 -32.88
C ASP A 144 -17.64 39.88 -31.98
N ALA A 145 -18.26 39.79 -30.80
CA ALA A 145 -18.03 38.73 -29.82
C ALA A 145 -18.41 37.32 -30.31
N GLN A 146 -19.17 37.18 -31.40
CA GLN A 146 -19.41 35.88 -32.04
C GLN A 146 -18.23 35.38 -32.89
N ARG A 147 -17.29 36.26 -33.25
CA ARG A 147 -16.15 35.94 -34.11
C ARG A 147 -14.81 36.20 -33.44
N PHE A 148 -14.74 37.16 -32.54
CA PHE A 148 -13.53 37.56 -31.84
C PHE A 148 -13.64 37.26 -30.35
N GLY A 149 -12.55 36.79 -29.77
CA GLY A 149 -12.46 36.56 -28.34
C GLY A 149 -11.13 37.04 -27.75
N LEU A 150 -11.08 37.08 -26.42
CA LEU A 150 -9.87 37.40 -25.65
C LEU A 150 -9.49 36.20 -24.79
N ALA A 151 -8.31 35.63 -25.04
CA ALA A 151 -7.71 34.62 -24.18
C ALA A 151 -6.65 35.28 -23.28
N GLN A 152 -6.66 34.94 -21.99
CA GLN A 152 -5.62 35.41 -21.05
C GLN A 152 -4.54 34.38 -20.76
N VAL A 153 -4.87 33.11 -21.04
CA VAL A 153 -4.01 31.96 -20.81
C VAL A 153 -3.08 31.79 -22.02
N ASP A 154 -1.88 31.29 -21.76
CA ASP A 154 -0.99 30.78 -22.79
C ASP A 154 -1.57 29.50 -23.42
N VAL A 155 -2.43 29.66 -24.43
CA VAL A 155 -3.23 28.58 -25.03
C VAL A 155 -2.34 27.47 -25.59
N ASP A 156 -1.30 27.83 -26.36
CA ASP A 156 -0.41 26.86 -27.00
C ASP A 156 0.37 26.05 -25.96
N GLY A 157 0.89 26.73 -24.93
CA GLY A 157 1.57 26.09 -23.80
C GLY A 157 0.64 25.19 -22.99
N GLY A 158 -0.61 25.61 -22.78
CA GLY A 158 -1.65 24.81 -22.14
C GLY A 158 -2.01 23.56 -22.95
N LEU A 159 -2.18 23.70 -24.27
CA LEU A 159 -2.44 22.59 -25.18
C LEU A 159 -1.31 21.56 -25.15
N HIS A 160 -0.06 22.01 -25.27
CA HIS A 160 1.09 21.09 -25.24
C HIS A 160 1.17 20.32 -23.93
N LYS A 161 0.97 20.99 -22.79
CA LYS A 161 0.91 20.33 -21.48
C LYS A 161 -0.23 19.31 -21.37
N ASN A 162 -1.40 19.62 -21.92
CA ASN A 162 -2.55 18.71 -21.92
C ASN A 162 -2.33 17.49 -22.83
N ILE A 163 -1.68 17.66 -23.99
CA ILE A 163 -1.29 16.55 -24.86
C ILE A 163 -0.32 15.61 -24.12
N VAL A 164 0.70 16.17 -23.47
CA VAL A 164 1.67 15.38 -22.67
C VAL A 164 0.96 14.62 -21.53
N LEU A 165 0.01 15.26 -20.83
CA LEU A 165 -0.78 14.57 -19.82
C LEU A 165 -1.61 13.43 -20.44
N ALA A 166 -2.30 13.67 -21.55
CA ALA A 166 -3.12 12.65 -22.22
C ALA A 166 -2.27 11.46 -22.71
N GLU A 167 -1.08 11.70 -23.24
CA GLU A 167 -0.12 10.67 -23.64
C GLU A 167 0.38 9.86 -22.42
N SER A 168 0.56 10.50 -21.26
CA SER A 168 1.00 9.82 -20.03
C SER A 168 -0.08 8.90 -19.44
N LEU A 169 -1.37 9.23 -19.63
CA LEU A 169 -2.51 8.43 -19.18
C LEU A 169 -2.82 7.26 -20.13
N HIS A 170 -2.41 7.35 -21.39
CA HIS A 170 -2.56 6.30 -22.41
C HIS A 170 -1.21 5.81 -22.92
N PRO A 171 -0.43 5.05 -22.11
CA PRO A 171 0.80 4.46 -22.60
C PRO A 171 0.50 3.58 -23.81
N GLN A 172 1.15 3.87 -24.94
CA GLN A 172 1.09 3.02 -26.13
C GLN A 172 1.44 1.58 -25.75
N ALA A 173 0.79 0.60 -26.38
CA ALA A 173 0.99 -0.81 -26.10
C ALA A 173 2.49 -1.18 -26.15
N GLY A 174 3.09 -1.42 -24.96
CA GLY A 174 4.52 -1.71 -24.79
C GLY A 174 5.33 -0.69 -23.98
N GLY A 175 4.75 0.46 -23.61
CA GLY A 175 5.38 1.43 -22.70
C GLY A 175 5.44 0.94 -21.25
N LYS A 176 6.46 1.35 -20.48
CA LYS A 176 6.47 1.15 -19.03
C LYS A 176 5.24 1.85 -18.42
N PRO A 177 4.47 1.20 -17.52
CA PRO A 177 3.37 1.85 -16.84
C PRO A 177 3.85 3.10 -16.09
N PRO A 178 3.04 4.16 -16.00
CA PRO A 178 3.38 5.36 -15.23
C PRO A 178 3.68 4.98 -13.78
N THR A 179 4.67 5.65 -13.19
CA THR A 179 4.99 5.47 -11.78
C THR A 179 3.86 6.10 -10.98
N PHE A 180 3.07 5.28 -10.28
CA PHE A 180 1.97 5.77 -9.45
C PHE A 180 2.52 6.71 -8.36
N ALA A 181 1.73 7.72 -7.99
CA ALA A 181 2.03 8.54 -6.83
C ALA A 181 2.18 7.66 -5.58
N ALA A 182 3.04 8.08 -4.64
CA ALA A 182 3.25 7.32 -3.41
C ALA A 182 2.00 7.29 -2.51
N HIS A 183 1.21 8.38 -2.54
CA HIS A 183 0.01 8.59 -1.70
C HIS A 183 -1.15 9.21 -2.49
N PRO A 184 -1.69 8.51 -3.52
CA PRO A 184 -2.76 9.02 -4.37
C PRO A 184 -4.06 9.29 -3.60
N GLU A 185 -4.26 8.63 -2.45
CA GLU A 185 -5.39 8.84 -1.54
C GLU A 185 -5.40 10.24 -0.90
N VAL A 186 -4.23 10.91 -0.81
CA VAL A 186 -4.11 12.27 -0.28
C VAL A 186 -3.94 13.29 -1.41
N TYR A 187 -2.99 13.04 -2.32
CA TYR A 187 -2.73 13.89 -3.48
C TYR A 187 -1.94 13.13 -4.56
N ASP A 188 -2.53 13.02 -5.75
CA ASP A 188 -1.89 12.42 -6.92
C ASP A 188 -1.49 13.50 -7.94
N PRO A 189 -0.21 13.89 -8.03
CA PRO A 189 0.22 14.84 -9.05
C PRO A 189 0.06 14.32 -10.48
N GLY A 190 0.11 13.01 -10.70
CA GLY A 190 -0.03 12.38 -12.02
C GLY A 190 -1.46 12.39 -12.56
N ALA A 191 -2.45 12.49 -11.67
CA ALA A 191 -3.87 12.60 -12.02
C ALA A 191 -4.40 14.06 -12.06
N THR A 192 -3.53 15.04 -11.84
CA THR A 192 -3.93 16.47 -11.78
C THR A 192 -3.80 17.17 -13.13
N LEU A 193 -4.68 18.16 -13.39
CA LEU A 193 -4.56 19.03 -14.55
C LEU A 193 -3.28 19.87 -14.47
N PRO A 194 -2.57 20.07 -15.59
CA PRO A 194 -1.34 20.83 -15.59
C PRO A 194 -1.61 22.30 -15.28
N ALA A 195 -0.70 22.93 -14.52
CA ALA A 195 -0.78 24.35 -14.22
C ALA A 195 -0.71 25.20 -15.49
N LEU A 196 -1.66 26.13 -15.62
CA LEU A 196 -1.75 27.09 -16.71
C LEU A 196 -0.86 28.31 -16.46
N ARG A 197 -0.56 29.09 -17.51
CA ARG A 197 0.27 30.29 -17.44
C ARG A 197 -0.51 31.51 -17.92
N SER A 198 -0.36 32.63 -17.22
CA SER A 198 -0.92 33.94 -17.59
C SER A 198 -0.08 34.56 -18.70
N GLY A 199 -0.70 34.73 -19.88
CA GLY A 199 0.00 35.12 -21.09
C GLY A 199 -0.11 36.60 -21.49
N GLY A 200 -1.01 37.36 -20.87
CA GLY A 200 -1.44 38.66 -21.39
C GLY A 200 -2.75 38.53 -22.14
N PHE A 201 -3.18 39.50 -22.94
CA PHE A 201 -4.39 39.40 -23.74
C PHE A 201 -4.07 38.98 -25.17
N THR A 202 -4.53 37.80 -25.57
CA THR A 202 -4.51 37.32 -26.95
C THR A 202 -5.86 37.59 -27.59
N LEU A 203 -5.90 38.49 -28.57
CA LEU A 203 -7.05 38.66 -29.46
C LEU A 203 -7.01 37.57 -30.51
N TYR A 204 -8.05 36.76 -30.60
CA TYR A 204 -8.20 35.72 -31.62
C TYR A 204 -9.46 35.92 -32.43
N ALA A 205 -9.49 35.34 -33.63
CA ALA A 205 -10.66 35.32 -34.49
C ALA A 205 -10.95 33.89 -34.98
N ASP A 206 -12.16 33.43 -34.74
CA ASP A 206 -12.63 32.11 -35.16
C ASP A 206 -12.75 32.05 -36.70
N ALA A 207 -12.39 30.91 -37.27
CA ALA A 207 -12.44 30.66 -38.72
C ALA A 207 -11.68 31.69 -39.58
N ARG A 208 -10.63 32.32 -39.01
CA ARG A 208 -9.81 33.34 -39.69
C ARG A 208 -9.24 32.87 -41.03
N ALA A 209 -8.89 31.59 -41.13
CA ALA A 209 -8.38 31.00 -42.37
C ALA A 209 -9.38 31.11 -43.54
N ALA A 210 -10.67 30.87 -43.28
CA ALA A 210 -11.71 31.00 -44.31
C ALA A 210 -11.84 32.45 -44.78
N ALA A 211 -11.88 33.41 -43.84
CA ALA A 211 -11.93 34.84 -44.16
C ALA A 211 -10.68 35.32 -44.94
N TRP A 212 -9.52 34.73 -44.67
CA TRP A 212 -8.28 35.02 -45.39
C TRP A 212 -8.29 34.44 -46.82
N ILE A 213 -8.79 33.22 -47.01
CA ILE A 213 -8.97 32.60 -48.33
C ILE A 213 -9.90 33.45 -49.19
N ASP A 214 -11.04 33.90 -48.65
CA ASP A 214 -11.97 34.78 -49.37
C ASP A 214 -11.29 36.10 -49.80
N SER A 215 -10.46 36.67 -48.91
CA SER A 215 -9.67 37.88 -49.21
C SER A 215 -8.67 37.65 -50.34
N LEU A 216 -7.99 36.51 -50.38
CA LEU A 216 -7.04 36.16 -51.45
C LEU A 216 -7.75 35.94 -52.78
N GLN A 217 -8.91 35.27 -52.78
CA GLN A 217 -9.70 35.07 -54.00
C GLN A 217 -10.20 36.40 -54.56
N GLN A 218 -10.65 37.32 -53.70
CA GLN A 218 -11.05 38.67 -54.10
C GLN A 218 -9.87 39.47 -54.66
N GLY A 219 -8.73 39.48 -53.96
CA GLY A 219 -7.51 40.15 -54.43
C GLY A 219 -7.04 39.61 -55.78
N LYS A 220 -7.10 38.29 -55.99
CA LYS A 220 -6.81 37.65 -57.28
C LYS A 220 -7.76 38.13 -58.37
N ALA A 221 -9.06 38.19 -58.10
CA ALA A 221 -10.05 38.66 -59.07
C ALA A 221 -9.82 40.13 -59.46
N LEU A 222 -9.52 41.00 -58.50
CA LEU A 222 -9.18 42.42 -58.75
C LEU A 222 -7.88 42.55 -59.57
N ASN A 223 -6.85 41.77 -59.25
CA ASN A 223 -5.58 41.79 -59.98
C ASN A 223 -5.76 41.28 -61.42
N THR A 224 -6.51 40.19 -61.62
CA THR A 224 -6.83 39.70 -62.97
C THR A 224 -7.63 40.73 -63.78
N ALA A 225 -8.58 41.43 -63.17
CA ALA A 225 -9.30 42.52 -63.83
C ALA A 225 -8.35 43.67 -64.22
N PHE A 226 -7.43 44.04 -63.33
CA PHE A 226 -6.41 45.08 -63.59
C PHE A 226 -5.49 44.71 -64.75
N GLU A 227 -4.97 43.48 -64.77
CA GLU A 227 -4.08 42.97 -65.82
C GLU A 227 -4.77 42.91 -67.20
N GLN A 228 -6.08 42.67 -67.21
CA GLN A 228 -6.91 42.68 -68.42
C GLN A 228 -7.32 44.09 -68.87
N GLY A 229 -6.91 45.14 -68.15
CA GLY A 229 -7.28 46.52 -68.45
C GLY A 229 -8.74 46.87 -68.12
N ASN A 230 -9.43 46.05 -67.33
CA ASN A 230 -10.78 46.34 -66.87
C ASN A 230 -10.74 47.37 -65.72
N PRO A 231 -11.77 48.21 -65.57
CA PRO A 231 -11.90 49.10 -64.40
C PRO A 231 -11.90 48.29 -63.10
N VAL A 232 -11.12 48.73 -62.11
CA VAL A 232 -11.04 48.10 -60.79
C VAL A 232 -11.78 48.97 -59.79
N GLU A 233 -12.80 48.40 -59.15
CA GLU A 233 -13.59 49.05 -58.10
C GLU A 233 -13.13 48.56 -56.73
N LEU A 234 -12.56 49.47 -55.94
CA LEU A 234 -12.06 49.22 -54.60
C LEU A 234 -13.09 49.69 -53.57
N HIS A 235 -13.34 48.85 -52.59
CA HIS A 235 -14.16 49.13 -51.42
C HIS A 235 -13.30 49.29 -50.17
N SER A 236 -13.91 49.65 -49.05
CA SER A 236 -13.21 49.89 -47.78
C SER A 236 -12.27 48.73 -47.38
N GLU A 237 -12.67 47.48 -47.62
CA GLU A 237 -11.96 46.27 -47.25
C GLU A 237 -10.70 46.04 -48.09
N ASP A 238 -10.68 46.54 -49.33
CA ASP A 238 -9.55 46.45 -50.26
C ASP A 238 -8.49 47.53 -49.97
N LEU A 239 -8.84 48.53 -49.16
CA LEU A 239 -7.98 49.65 -48.79
C LEU A 239 -7.33 49.48 -47.41
N VAL A 240 -7.60 48.38 -46.70
CA VAL A 240 -7.03 48.10 -45.38
C VAL A 240 -5.70 47.38 -45.52
N ARG A 241 -4.66 47.98 -44.95
CA ARG A 241 -3.33 47.40 -44.85
C ARG A 241 -3.13 46.61 -43.56
N GLY A 242 -3.61 47.14 -42.45
CA GLY A 242 -3.38 46.56 -41.13
C GLY A 242 -4.29 47.12 -40.05
N LEU A 243 -3.97 46.77 -38.80
CA LEU A 243 -4.72 47.15 -37.61
C LEU A 243 -3.80 47.84 -36.59
N ARG A 244 -4.30 48.88 -35.94
CA ARG A 244 -3.73 49.48 -34.73
C ARG A 244 -4.58 49.05 -33.55
N LEU A 245 -4.03 48.21 -32.67
CA LEU A 245 -4.69 47.83 -31.44
C LEU A 245 -4.49 48.89 -30.36
N ASP A 246 -5.60 49.30 -29.76
CA ASP A 246 -5.61 50.15 -28.59
C ASP A 246 -6.24 49.40 -27.42
N VAL A 247 -5.78 49.70 -26.21
CA VAL A 247 -6.28 49.14 -24.97
C VAL A 247 -6.75 50.27 -24.05
N TRP A 248 -7.92 50.09 -23.45
CA TRP A 248 -8.43 50.93 -22.37
C TRP A 248 -8.27 50.18 -21.06
N ASP A 249 -7.85 50.86 -19.99
CA ASP A 249 -7.79 50.30 -18.65
C ASP A 249 -8.62 51.13 -17.66
N ASN A 250 -9.21 50.46 -16.68
CA ASN A 250 -10.09 51.10 -15.71
C ASN A 250 -9.38 51.96 -14.66
N HIS A 251 -8.05 51.99 -14.64
CA HIS A 251 -7.28 52.80 -13.70
C HIS A 251 -6.93 54.16 -14.29
N SER A 252 -6.52 54.22 -15.56
CA SER A 252 -6.26 55.47 -16.27
C SER A 252 -7.52 56.07 -16.92
N GLU A 253 -8.57 55.27 -17.09
CA GLU A 253 -9.84 55.61 -17.75
C GLU A 253 -9.69 56.15 -19.19
N ARG A 254 -8.58 55.86 -19.87
CA ARG A 254 -8.29 56.33 -21.23
C ARG A 254 -7.84 55.21 -22.16
N TRP A 255 -7.97 55.45 -23.47
CA TRP A 255 -7.41 54.57 -24.50
C TRP A 255 -5.90 54.81 -24.66
N HIS A 256 -5.16 53.73 -24.82
CA HIS A 256 -3.73 53.69 -25.04
C HIS A 256 -3.43 52.90 -26.31
N SER A 257 -2.64 53.47 -27.22
CA SER A 257 -2.16 52.73 -28.39
C SER A 257 -1.04 51.77 -28.01
N LEU A 258 -1.16 50.51 -28.47
CA LEU A 258 -0.08 49.52 -28.35
C LEU A 258 1.02 49.71 -29.41
N HIS A 259 0.79 50.59 -30.38
CA HIS A 259 1.66 50.82 -31.54
C HIS A 259 2.36 52.19 -31.50
N ALA A 260 2.09 53.02 -30.48
CA ALA A 260 2.74 54.31 -30.27
C ALA A 260 4.25 54.15 -30.08
N ARG A 261 5.03 54.69 -31.03
CA ARG A 261 6.49 54.58 -31.08
C ARG A 261 7.12 55.85 -31.66
N SER A 262 8.41 56.02 -31.41
CA SER A 262 9.30 56.89 -32.19
C SER A 262 10.16 56.04 -33.13
N ALA A 263 10.45 56.54 -34.32
CA ALA A 263 11.30 55.87 -35.30
C ALA A 263 12.52 56.72 -35.66
N LEU A 264 13.67 56.07 -35.82
CA LEU A 264 14.86 56.61 -36.45
C LEU A 264 15.22 55.70 -37.62
N TYR A 265 15.22 56.24 -38.83
CA TYR A 265 15.59 55.53 -40.05
C TYR A 265 17.00 55.92 -40.43
N ARG A 266 17.91 54.96 -40.56
CA ARG A 266 19.26 55.19 -41.07
C ARG A 266 19.40 54.57 -42.45
N ILE A 267 19.71 55.38 -43.46
CA ILE A 267 19.85 54.98 -44.86
C ILE A 267 21.31 55.24 -45.28
N GLY A 268 22.15 54.21 -45.19
CA GLY A 268 23.61 54.37 -45.23
C GLY A 268 24.08 55.33 -44.12
N GLU A 269 24.71 56.45 -44.49
CA GLU A 269 25.19 57.47 -43.54
C GLU A 269 24.14 58.55 -43.19
N LEU A 270 22.90 58.43 -43.71
CA LEU A 270 21.85 59.42 -43.49
C LEU A 270 20.89 58.98 -42.37
N ASP A 271 20.77 59.79 -41.33
CA ASP A 271 19.73 59.65 -40.32
C ASP A 271 18.49 60.50 -40.68
N PHE A 272 17.32 59.88 -40.63
CA PHE A 272 16.02 60.50 -40.87
C PHE A 272 15.08 60.21 -39.68
N ASP A 273 14.80 61.26 -38.91
CA ASP A 273 13.75 61.27 -37.89
C ASP A 273 12.56 62.09 -38.41
N PRO A 274 11.44 61.44 -38.77
CA PRO A 274 10.27 62.08 -39.36
C PRO A 274 9.69 63.22 -38.51
N VAL A 275 9.64 63.05 -37.20
CA VAL A 275 9.05 64.06 -36.30
C VAL A 275 9.93 65.30 -36.28
N SER A 276 11.25 65.11 -36.26
CA SER A 276 12.21 66.21 -36.33
C SER A 276 12.17 66.97 -37.67
N GLU A 277 11.82 66.27 -38.76
CA GLU A 277 11.69 66.83 -40.11
C GLU A 277 10.29 67.41 -40.39
N GLY A 278 9.42 67.50 -39.38
CA GLY A 278 8.12 68.18 -39.45
C GLY A 278 6.99 67.33 -40.04
N PHE A 279 7.15 66.02 -40.13
CA PHE A 279 6.05 65.10 -40.45
C PHE A 279 5.11 64.94 -39.24
N ASP A 280 3.85 64.62 -39.51
CA ASP A 280 2.84 64.39 -38.47
C ASP A 280 3.26 63.19 -37.57
N PRO A 281 3.34 63.36 -36.24
CA PRO A 281 3.66 62.27 -35.32
C PRO A 281 2.76 61.02 -35.46
N ASP A 282 1.50 61.18 -35.89
CA ASP A 282 0.57 60.06 -36.08
C ASP A 282 0.97 59.13 -37.24
N LEU A 283 1.89 59.58 -38.11
CA LEU A 283 2.49 58.76 -39.17
C LEU A 283 3.49 57.74 -38.62
N GLU A 284 4.11 57.99 -37.46
CA GLU A 284 5.11 57.09 -36.89
C GLU A 284 4.52 56.03 -35.95
N GLU A 285 3.21 56.07 -35.73
CA GLU A 285 2.49 54.99 -35.06
C GLU A 285 2.49 53.72 -35.93
N GLY A 286 3.00 52.60 -35.36
CA GLY A 286 3.06 51.32 -36.06
C GLY A 286 1.70 50.67 -36.30
N TRP A 287 1.68 49.46 -36.85
CA TRP A 287 0.50 48.64 -36.99
C TRP A 287 0.87 47.17 -37.15
N MET A 288 -0.11 46.28 -36.99
CA MET A 288 0.01 44.86 -37.30
C MET A 288 -0.59 44.54 -38.66
N GLU A 289 0.05 43.64 -39.40
CA GLU A 289 -0.42 43.09 -40.66
C GLU A 289 -0.73 41.60 -40.50
N SER A 290 -1.56 41.03 -41.38
CA SER A 290 -1.79 39.59 -41.39
C SER A 290 -0.64 38.89 -42.11
N ALA A 291 0.07 38.03 -41.39
CA ALA A 291 1.14 37.19 -41.94
C ALA A 291 0.75 35.70 -41.87
N ALA A 292 1.12 34.95 -42.91
CA ALA A 292 1.04 33.49 -42.94
C ALA A 292 2.45 32.92 -43.05
N THR A 293 2.71 31.82 -42.35
CA THR A 293 4.02 31.16 -42.34
C THR A 293 4.03 29.98 -43.30
N ARG A 294 5.19 29.71 -43.91
CA ARG A 294 5.45 28.51 -44.70
C ARG A 294 6.65 27.76 -44.13
N PRO A 295 6.74 26.43 -44.29
CA PRO A 295 7.94 25.67 -43.96
C PRO A 295 9.18 26.25 -44.67
N ALA A 296 10.35 26.13 -44.02
CA ALA A 296 11.60 26.61 -44.61
C ALA A 296 11.92 25.84 -45.91
N PRO A 297 12.54 26.47 -46.92
CA PRO A 297 12.91 25.79 -48.16
C PRO A 297 13.74 24.53 -47.87
N GLY A 298 13.26 23.36 -48.32
CA GLY A 298 13.94 22.06 -48.14
C GLY A 298 13.46 21.18 -46.98
N THR A 299 12.36 21.52 -46.30
CA THR A 299 11.71 20.63 -45.31
C THR A 299 10.73 19.63 -45.95
N GLU A 300 10.71 18.38 -45.47
CA GLU A 300 9.83 17.29 -45.91
C GLU A 300 8.67 17.07 -44.91
N PRO A 301 7.42 16.85 -45.35
CA PRO A 301 6.98 16.81 -46.75
C PRO A 301 7.10 18.20 -47.40
N ALA A 302 7.33 18.22 -48.71
CA ALA A 302 7.44 19.43 -49.54
C ALA A 302 6.09 20.16 -49.72
N ASP A 303 5.28 20.21 -48.66
CA ASP A 303 3.97 20.81 -48.67
C ASP A 303 4.09 22.34 -48.63
N ALA A 304 3.74 22.97 -49.74
CA ALA A 304 3.66 24.43 -49.91
C ALA A 304 2.45 25.05 -49.17
N HIS A 305 1.98 24.43 -48.08
CA HIS A 305 0.83 24.91 -47.33
C HIS A 305 1.19 26.14 -46.50
N PHE A 306 0.30 27.14 -46.54
CA PHE A 306 0.35 28.30 -45.67
C PHE A 306 -0.31 27.96 -44.33
N TYR A 307 0.38 28.28 -43.25
CA TYR A 307 -0.15 28.19 -41.90
C TYR A 307 -0.56 29.58 -41.43
N LEU A 308 -1.79 29.70 -40.94
CA LEU A 308 -2.34 30.93 -40.39
C LEU A 308 -2.89 30.66 -38.99
N HIS A 309 -2.41 31.39 -37.99
CA HIS A 309 -2.88 31.27 -36.62
C HIS A 309 -4.22 32.00 -36.43
N GLU A 310 -5.12 31.48 -35.60
CA GLU A 310 -6.34 32.20 -35.20
C GLU A 310 -6.06 33.42 -34.30
N ALA A 311 -4.94 33.39 -33.57
CA ALA A 311 -4.46 34.54 -32.81
C ALA A 311 -4.04 35.66 -33.77
N LEU A 312 -4.62 36.84 -33.57
CA LEU A 312 -4.30 38.07 -34.30
C LEU A 312 -3.09 38.76 -33.69
N ALA A 313 -3.11 38.97 -32.39
CA ALA A 313 -2.03 39.57 -31.63
C ALA A 313 -2.14 39.20 -30.15
N ARG A 314 -1.00 39.23 -29.47
CA ARG A 314 -0.91 39.02 -28.02
C ARG A 314 -0.22 40.22 -27.38
N TRP A 315 -0.92 40.87 -26.46
CA TRP A 315 -0.39 41.97 -25.66
C TRP A 315 -0.06 41.50 -24.24
N SER A 316 1.22 41.51 -23.88
CA SER A 316 1.74 41.05 -22.59
C SER A 316 2.24 42.20 -21.70
N GLY A 317 1.75 43.42 -21.92
CA GLY A 317 2.14 44.62 -21.15
C GLY A 317 3.24 45.47 -21.81
N TRP A 318 3.64 45.15 -23.04
CA TRP A 318 4.63 45.91 -23.82
C TRP A 318 4.07 46.32 -25.20
N SER A 319 4.78 47.19 -25.94
CA SER A 319 4.37 47.62 -27.28
C SER A 319 4.38 46.47 -28.30
N LEU A 320 3.44 46.51 -29.24
CA LEU A 320 3.38 45.62 -30.41
C LEU A 320 4.18 46.15 -31.61
N SER A 321 4.82 47.31 -31.51
CA SER A 321 5.57 47.93 -32.61
C SER A 321 6.93 48.50 -32.24
N ALA A 322 7.35 48.32 -30.99
CA ALA A 322 8.71 48.60 -30.54
C ALA A 322 9.21 47.43 -29.68
N PRO A 323 10.46 46.97 -29.88
CA PRO A 323 11.01 45.85 -29.13
C PRO A 323 11.13 46.20 -27.64
N ARG A 324 11.06 45.17 -26.78
CA ARG A 324 11.40 45.32 -25.36
C ARG A 324 12.93 45.43 -25.26
N PRO A 325 13.46 46.31 -24.40
CA PRO A 325 14.90 46.33 -24.10
C PRO A 325 15.25 45.10 -23.25
N ASP A 326 15.31 43.93 -23.89
CA ASP A 326 15.69 42.64 -23.30
C ASP A 326 16.86 42.05 -24.10
N LEU A 327 17.67 41.24 -23.42
CA LEU A 327 18.70 40.42 -24.06
C LEU A 327 18.06 39.12 -24.57
N SER A 328 18.38 38.70 -25.78
CA SER A 328 17.86 37.46 -26.37
C SER A 328 18.78 36.27 -26.09
N LEU A 329 18.22 35.07 -25.96
CA LEU A 329 19.01 33.85 -25.98
C LEU A 329 19.53 33.63 -27.42
N PRO A 330 20.82 33.30 -27.60
CA PRO A 330 21.38 33.05 -28.93
C PRO A 330 20.70 31.85 -29.60
N VAL A 331 20.53 31.94 -30.92
CA VAL A 331 19.87 30.92 -31.77
C VAL A 331 20.68 29.61 -31.84
N ALA A 332 21.97 29.65 -31.48
CA ALA A 332 22.85 28.48 -31.47
C ALA A 332 22.86 27.81 -30.07
N PRO A 333 22.60 26.49 -29.97
CA PRO A 333 22.49 25.78 -28.68
C PRO A 333 23.77 25.70 -27.84
N GLN A 334 24.90 26.24 -28.30
CA GLN A 334 26.21 26.16 -27.65
C GLN A 334 26.65 27.47 -26.99
N GLU A 335 26.02 28.60 -27.28
CA GLU A 335 26.30 29.88 -26.62
C GLU A 335 25.26 30.11 -25.51
N ARG A 336 25.71 30.39 -24.28
CA ARG A 336 24.82 30.59 -23.12
C ARG A 336 24.68 32.05 -22.70
N ASP A 337 25.50 32.93 -23.28
CA ASP A 337 25.48 34.34 -22.92
C ASP A 337 24.38 35.06 -23.69
N PRO A 338 23.53 35.85 -23.00
CA PRO A 338 22.48 36.63 -23.66
C PRO A 338 23.08 37.62 -24.66
N VAL A 339 22.61 37.59 -25.90
CA VAL A 339 23.08 38.48 -26.97
C VAL A 339 22.03 39.56 -27.23
N ALA A 340 22.47 40.80 -27.39
CA ALA A 340 21.61 41.87 -27.88
C ALA A 340 21.17 41.53 -29.31
N LEU A 341 19.86 41.59 -29.60
CA LEU A 341 19.36 41.48 -30.97
C LEU A 341 19.96 42.62 -31.80
N GLU A 342 20.88 42.31 -32.71
CA GLU A 342 21.30 43.24 -33.76
C GLU A 342 20.21 43.26 -34.83
N ASP A 343 19.49 44.37 -34.98
CA ASP A 343 18.58 44.64 -36.11
C ASP A 343 19.42 44.85 -37.39
N LYS A 344 20.06 43.79 -37.88
CA LYS A 344 20.79 43.81 -39.15
C LYS A 344 19.79 43.85 -40.31
N PRO A 345 19.92 44.78 -41.26
CA PRO A 345 19.03 44.85 -42.41
C PRO A 345 19.13 43.57 -43.25
N GLN A 346 18.04 42.82 -43.36
CA GLN A 346 17.89 41.73 -44.34
C GLN A 346 17.45 42.24 -45.72
N ALA A 347 17.26 43.54 -45.88
CA ALA A 347 16.87 44.16 -47.13
C ALA A 347 18.10 44.45 -48.01
N PRO A 348 18.00 44.31 -49.35
CA PRO A 348 19.06 44.69 -50.31
C PRO A 348 19.39 46.18 -50.37
N PHE A 349 18.66 47.03 -49.63
CA PHE A 349 18.95 48.44 -49.43
C PHE A 349 19.32 48.67 -47.97
N ASP A 350 20.36 49.46 -47.74
CA ASP A 350 21.02 49.73 -46.45
C ASP A 350 20.16 50.61 -45.53
N LEU A 351 18.98 50.11 -45.14
CA LEU A 351 18.02 50.76 -44.24
C LEU A 351 18.04 50.06 -42.88
N GLU A 352 18.61 50.71 -41.87
CA GLU A 352 18.46 50.33 -40.46
C GLU A 352 17.27 51.08 -39.85
N VAL A 353 16.50 50.39 -39.00
CA VAL A 353 15.30 50.95 -38.39
C VAL A 353 15.37 50.78 -36.88
N HIS A 354 15.32 51.88 -36.15
CA HIS A 354 15.30 51.85 -34.69
C HIS A 354 13.96 52.38 -34.16
N HIS A 355 13.18 51.51 -33.54
CA HIS A 355 11.93 51.87 -32.88
C HIS A 355 12.09 51.92 -31.36
N ARG A 356 11.49 52.93 -30.71
CA ARG A 356 11.40 53.02 -29.25
C ARG A 356 9.97 53.34 -28.83
N VAL A 357 9.56 52.83 -27.67
CA VAL A 357 8.27 53.17 -27.07
C VAL A 357 8.27 54.63 -26.64
N LEU A 358 7.17 55.35 -26.92
CA LEU A 358 6.99 56.71 -26.41
C LEU A 358 6.78 56.69 -24.89
N PRO A 359 7.56 57.45 -24.09
CA PRO A 359 7.42 57.44 -22.63
C PRO A 359 5.99 57.76 -22.17
N GLY A 360 5.41 56.87 -21.33
CA GLY A 360 4.06 57.03 -20.79
C GLY A 360 2.91 56.68 -21.75
N SER A 361 3.20 56.15 -22.95
CA SER A 361 2.17 55.77 -23.92
C SER A 361 1.45 54.46 -23.59
N LEU A 362 2.11 53.51 -22.93
CA LEU A 362 1.56 52.20 -22.59
C LEU A 362 0.88 52.18 -21.21
N PRO A 363 -0.20 51.42 -21.03
CA PRO A 363 -0.77 51.17 -19.72
C PRO A 363 -0.06 50.01 -19.02
N SER A 364 -0.14 50.00 -17.68
CA SER A 364 0.37 48.89 -16.88
C SER A 364 -0.59 47.69 -16.92
N LEU A 365 -0.04 46.50 -17.21
CA LEU A 365 -0.78 45.24 -17.11
C LEU A 365 -0.74 44.74 -15.65
N ARG A 366 -1.90 44.63 -14.99
CA ARG A 366 -2.01 44.26 -13.57
C ARG A 366 -3.15 43.28 -13.33
N PHE A 367 -2.94 42.32 -12.43
CA PHE A 367 -3.98 41.39 -12.00
C PHE A 367 -5.10 42.13 -11.25
N GLY A 368 -6.35 41.80 -11.56
CA GLY A 368 -7.55 42.45 -11.01
C GLY A 368 -7.96 43.75 -11.71
N ARG A 369 -7.10 44.36 -12.54
CA ARG A 369 -7.50 45.50 -13.39
C ARG A 369 -8.34 45.02 -14.57
N ARG A 370 -9.23 45.88 -15.06
CA ARG A 370 -10.15 45.58 -16.16
C ARG A 370 -9.75 46.34 -17.42
N TYR A 371 -9.81 45.64 -18.54
CA TYR A 371 -9.34 46.15 -19.82
C TYR A 371 -10.41 46.01 -20.91
N ARG A 372 -10.33 46.87 -21.92
CA ARG A 372 -11.09 46.74 -23.19
C ARG A 372 -10.13 46.93 -24.35
N LEU A 373 -10.36 46.22 -25.45
CA LEU A 373 -9.57 46.35 -26.67
C LEU A 373 -10.43 46.94 -27.78
N ARG A 374 -9.81 47.74 -28.63
CA ARG A 374 -10.36 48.16 -29.93
C ARG A 374 -9.29 48.07 -30.99
N ALA A 375 -9.71 48.04 -32.25
CA ALA A 375 -8.80 48.02 -33.38
C ALA A 375 -9.16 49.13 -34.37
N ARG A 376 -8.22 50.06 -34.61
CA ARG A 376 -8.32 51.07 -35.67
C ARG A 376 -7.75 50.50 -36.97
N LEU A 377 -8.46 50.69 -38.07
CA LEU A 377 -8.03 50.25 -39.39
C LEU A 377 -6.97 51.20 -39.94
N VAL A 378 -5.92 50.64 -40.53
CA VAL A 378 -4.86 51.38 -41.21
C VAL A 378 -5.03 51.20 -42.70
N ASN A 379 -5.08 52.31 -43.45
CA ASN A 379 -5.22 52.26 -44.89
C ASN A 379 -3.89 52.00 -45.61
N LEU A 380 -3.93 51.81 -46.94
CA LEU A 380 -2.73 51.57 -47.78
C LEU A 380 -1.64 52.66 -47.68
N ALA A 381 -2.00 53.89 -47.30
CA ALA A 381 -1.08 55.02 -47.14
C ALA A 381 -0.54 55.18 -45.70
N GLY A 382 -0.84 54.23 -44.81
CA GLY A 382 -0.45 54.24 -43.40
C GLY A 382 -1.26 55.21 -42.53
N LEU A 383 -2.41 55.71 -43.01
CA LEU A 383 -3.28 56.59 -42.24
C LEU A 383 -4.32 55.78 -41.46
N SER A 384 -4.65 56.27 -40.27
CA SER A 384 -5.68 55.75 -39.38
C SER A 384 -6.31 56.93 -38.63
N PRO A 385 -7.56 56.83 -38.14
CA PRO A 385 -8.10 57.84 -37.24
C PRO A 385 -7.18 58.07 -36.03
N PRO A 386 -7.06 59.30 -35.50
CA PRO A 386 -6.20 59.57 -34.35
C PRO A 386 -6.73 58.85 -33.09
N LEU A 387 -5.84 58.59 -32.13
CA LEU A 387 -6.18 57.83 -30.90
C LEU A 387 -7.37 58.45 -30.14
N ASN A 388 -7.46 59.77 -30.05
CA ASN A 388 -8.49 60.48 -29.28
C ASN A 388 -9.62 61.02 -30.16
N ASP A 389 -9.92 60.37 -31.30
CA ASP A 389 -11.02 60.76 -32.16
C ASP A 389 -12.38 60.53 -31.45
N PRO A 390 -13.21 61.57 -31.25
CA PRO A 390 -14.47 61.46 -30.51
C PRO A 390 -15.48 60.50 -31.14
N LEU A 391 -15.43 60.31 -32.46
CA LEU A 391 -16.29 59.37 -33.17
C LEU A 391 -15.81 57.94 -32.94
N VAL A 392 -14.49 57.71 -33.01
CA VAL A 392 -13.89 56.39 -32.72
C VAL A 392 -14.19 55.97 -31.29
N ASP A 393 -14.08 56.88 -30.31
CA ASP A 393 -14.41 56.59 -28.91
C ASP A 393 -15.88 56.14 -28.74
N ARG A 394 -16.82 56.82 -29.39
CA ARG A 394 -18.24 56.44 -29.35
C ARG A 394 -18.50 55.10 -30.04
N LEU A 395 -17.88 54.86 -31.19
CA LEU A 395 -18.02 53.59 -31.91
C LEU A 395 -17.37 52.42 -31.14
N SER A 396 -16.29 52.68 -30.41
CA SER A 396 -15.62 51.69 -29.55
C SER A 396 -16.52 51.16 -28.44
N ALA A 397 -17.55 51.91 -28.04
CA ALA A 397 -18.54 51.43 -27.08
C ALA A 397 -19.34 50.22 -27.58
N VAL A 398 -19.46 50.06 -28.90
CA VAL A 398 -20.20 48.96 -29.55
C VAL A 398 -19.26 47.97 -30.24
N PHE A 399 -18.19 48.45 -30.87
CA PHE A 399 -17.26 47.65 -31.68
C PHE A 399 -15.98 47.23 -30.95
N GLY A 400 -15.81 47.63 -29.69
CA GLY A 400 -14.73 47.16 -28.83
C GLY A 400 -15.07 45.84 -28.13
N LEU A 401 -14.03 45.17 -27.62
CA LEU A 401 -14.13 43.87 -26.96
C LEU A 401 -13.51 43.94 -25.54
N PRO A 402 -14.27 43.66 -24.47
CA PRO A 402 -15.73 43.61 -24.47
C PRO A 402 -16.35 44.99 -24.76
N ASN A 403 -17.62 44.99 -25.18
CA ASN A 403 -18.35 46.24 -25.44
C ASN A 403 -18.56 47.05 -24.14
N ALA A 404 -18.92 48.33 -24.26
CA ALA A 404 -19.01 49.23 -23.11
C ALA A 404 -20.16 48.89 -22.14
N ALA A 405 -21.13 48.06 -22.54
CA ALA A 405 -22.18 47.58 -21.63
C ALA A 405 -21.63 46.58 -20.59
N GLN A 406 -20.42 46.07 -20.79
CA GLN A 406 -19.71 45.20 -19.85
C GLN A 406 -18.60 46.00 -19.16
N ASP A 407 -18.35 45.75 -17.87
CA ASP A 407 -17.37 46.48 -17.04
C ASP A 407 -15.89 46.31 -17.45
N GLY A 408 -15.61 45.70 -18.61
CA GLY A 408 -14.27 45.35 -19.05
C GLY A 408 -13.86 43.95 -18.60
N PHE A 409 -12.84 43.40 -19.25
CA PHE A 409 -12.32 42.06 -19.03
C PHE A 409 -11.17 42.10 -18.01
N ALA A 410 -11.33 41.43 -16.87
CA ALA A 410 -10.38 41.47 -15.76
C ALA A 410 -9.15 40.60 -16.06
N TYR A 411 -7.93 41.15 -16.02
CA TYR A 411 -6.71 40.37 -16.16
C TYR A 411 -6.45 39.54 -14.88
N ARG A 412 -6.25 38.22 -14.99
CA ARG A 412 -6.16 37.31 -13.84
C ARG A 412 -4.94 36.38 -13.92
N ARG A 413 -4.51 35.89 -12.75
CA ARG A 413 -3.42 34.93 -12.57
C ARG A 413 -3.94 33.50 -12.73
N PHE A 414 -3.35 32.73 -13.63
CA PHE A 414 -3.69 31.32 -13.85
C PHE A 414 -2.68 30.35 -13.25
N GLU A 415 -1.48 30.82 -12.92
CA GLU A 415 -0.51 30.07 -12.15
C GLU A 415 -1.01 29.87 -10.72
N PRO A 416 -1.01 28.64 -10.17
CA PRO A 416 -1.33 28.44 -8.76
C PRO A 416 -0.32 29.16 -7.85
N VAL A 417 -0.70 29.38 -6.60
CA VAL A 417 0.23 29.78 -5.54
C VAL A 417 0.98 28.53 -5.10
N PRO A 418 2.32 28.46 -5.27
CA PRO A 418 3.07 27.25 -4.95
C PRO A 418 2.97 26.87 -3.46
N ALA A 419 3.23 25.60 -3.16
CA ALA A 419 3.40 25.13 -1.79
C ALA A 419 4.54 25.88 -1.07
N PRO A 420 4.52 25.97 0.27
CA PRO A 420 5.61 26.58 1.03
C PRO A 420 6.95 25.87 0.76
N GLN A 421 8.03 26.63 0.70
CA GLN A 421 9.36 26.08 0.53
C GLN A 421 9.82 25.41 1.82
N VAL A 422 10.10 24.10 1.76
CA VAL A 422 10.62 23.32 2.88
C VAL A 422 12.14 23.43 2.91
N VAL A 423 12.69 23.83 4.05
CA VAL A 423 14.13 24.06 4.26
C VAL A 423 14.58 23.33 5.53
N VAL A 424 15.77 22.74 5.51
CA VAL A 424 16.27 21.98 6.67
C VAL A 424 16.88 22.90 7.73
N ASP A 425 16.79 22.50 8.99
CA ASP A 425 17.39 23.21 10.12
C ASP A 425 18.80 22.68 10.48
N ASP A 426 19.04 21.41 10.18
CA ASP A 426 20.27 20.66 10.47
C ASP A 426 20.60 19.74 9.29
N ALA A 427 21.88 19.50 9.00
CA ALA A 427 22.31 18.56 7.97
C ALA A 427 21.81 17.12 8.25
N ALA A 428 21.70 16.72 9.52
CA ALA A 428 21.15 15.43 9.95
C ALA A 428 19.71 15.21 9.46
N ALA A 429 18.99 16.26 9.04
CA ALA A 429 17.66 16.17 8.45
C ALA A 429 17.63 15.42 7.10
N VAL A 430 18.75 15.43 6.39
CA VAL A 430 18.90 14.79 5.07
C VAL A 430 19.97 13.71 5.03
N THR A 431 20.86 13.67 6.03
CA THR A 431 21.88 12.61 6.15
C THR A 431 21.49 11.51 7.15
N GLY A 432 20.54 11.76 8.06
CA GLY A 432 20.11 10.79 9.06
C GLY A 432 19.34 9.60 8.45
N PRO A 433 19.47 8.37 8.99
CA PRO A 433 18.80 7.18 8.44
C PRO A 433 17.29 7.35 8.33
N GLY A 434 16.72 7.03 7.17
CA GLY A 434 15.29 7.17 6.88
C GLY A 434 14.77 8.61 6.77
N SER A 435 15.55 9.64 7.11
CA SER A 435 15.15 11.05 7.03
C SER A 435 15.40 11.61 5.64
N THR A 436 14.49 12.45 5.14
CA THR A 436 14.65 13.18 3.88
C THR A 436 14.14 14.61 4.03
N LEU A 437 14.25 15.43 2.98
CA LEU A 437 13.72 16.80 3.00
C LEU A 437 12.24 16.84 3.43
N LEU A 438 11.43 15.90 2.92
CA LEU A 438 9.98 15.82 3.16
C LEU A 438 9.57 14.76 4.20
N ARG A 439 10.52 13.98 4.74
CA ARG A 439 10.27 12.96 5.77
C ARG A 439 10.98 13.34 7.07
N LEU A 440 10.21 13.74 8.08
CA LEU A 440 10.69 14.11 9.41
C LEU A 440 10.62 12.88 10.32
N VAL A 441 11.76 12.53 10.95
CA VAL A 441 11.86 11.30 11.75
C VAL A 441 12.38 11.61 13.14
N ILE A 442 11.60 11.26 14.17
CA ILE A 442 12.05 11.12 15.55
C ILE A 442 12.23 9.64 15.86
N ARG A 443 13.25 9.28 16.66
CA ARG A 443 13.67 7.88 16.83
C ARG A 443 13.69 7.47 18.29
N THR A 444 13.02 6.39 18.63
CA THR A 444 13.19 5.71 19.92
C THR A 444 13.99 4.44 19.71
N ASP A 445 15.23 4.43 20.20
CA ASP A 445 16.13 3.28 20.12
C ASP A 445 15.89 2.30 21.28
N ASN A 446 14.82 1.49 21.17
CA ASN A 446 14.38 0.50 22.15
C ASN A 446 14.88 -0.91 21.80
N ILE A 447 16.05 -1.32 22.30
CA ILE A 447 16.60 -2.67 22.04
C ILE A 447 16.08 -3.74 23.01
N SER A 448 15.33 -3.35 24.04
CA SER A 448 14.73 -4.22 25.06
C SER A 448 13.43 -3.61 25.61
N ALA A 449 12.52 -4.41 26.18
CA ALA A 449 11.18 -3.93 26.57
C ALA A 449 11.21 -2.90 27.72
N ASP A 450 12.24 -2.92 28.57
CA ASP A 450 12.50 -1.89 29.58
C ASP A 450 12.84 -0.51 28.98
N GLN A 451 13.28 -0.48 27.71
CA GLN A 451 13.61 0.74 26.98
C GLN A 451 12.44 1.28 26.15
N ASP A 452 11.28 0.63 26.15
CA ASP A 452 10.10 1.08 25.40
C ASP A 452 9.61 2.47 25.89
N GLN A 453 9.98 2.86 27.12
CA GLN A 453 9.68 4.18 27.70
C GLN A 453 10.79 5.23 27.50
N ARG A 454 11.89 4.89 26.81
CA ARG A 454 12.98 5.83 26.52
C ARG A 454 12.47 6.98 25.64
N ALA A 455 12.85 8.22 25.97
CA ALA A 455 12.49 9.38 25.18
C ALA A 455 13.09 9.30 23.76
N ALA A 456 12.34 9.76 22.77
CA ALA A 456 12.79 9.84 21.39
C ALA A 456 13.94 10.84 21.23
N ALA A 457 14.92 10.50 20.40
CA ALA A 457 15.90 11.43 19.89
C ALA A 457 15.22 12.35 18.85
N THR A 458 15.23 13.65 19.10
CA THR A 458 14.64 14.70 18.24
C THR A 458 15.68 15.43 17.38
N GLY A 459 16.89 14.88 17.25
CA GLY A 459 17.92 15.43 16.36
C GLY A 459 17.41 15.53 14.92
N ALA A 460 17.44 16.73 14.35
CA ALA A 460 16.92 17.08 13.03
C ALA A 460 15.42 16.82 12.79
N ALA A 461 14.63 16.90 13.86
CA ALA A 461 13.17 16.74 13.83
C ALA A 461 12.41 18.00 13.40
N SER A 462 13.08 19.02 12.84
CA SER A 462 12.41 20.25 12.42
C SER A 462 12.68 20.65 10.98
N ARG A 463 11.76 21.42 10.41
CA ARG A 463 11.88 22.04 9.08
C ARG A 463 11.42 23.48 9.15
N HIS A 464 12.08 24.36 8.42
CA HIS A 464 11.57 25.69 8.15
C HIS A 464 10.59 25.61 6.97
N LEU A 465 9.42 26.19 7.15
CA LEU A 465 8.42 26.36 6.10
C LEU A 465 8.37 27.85 5.74
N LEU A 466 8.85 28.19 4.55
CA LEU A 466 8.99 29.57 4.08
C LEU A 466 7.94 29.89 3.00
N PRO A 467 7.56 31.18 2.84
CA PRO A 467 6.79 31.61 1.69
C PRO A 467 7.48 31.22 0.39
N PRO A 468 6.73 30.78 -0.64
CA PRO A 468 7.31 30.46 -1.93
C PRO A 468 7.89 31.72 -2.58
N ARG A 469 8.97 31.55 -3.35
CA ARG A 469 9.60 32.61 -4.14
C ARG A 469 8.72 32.97 -5.35
N THR A 470 8.68 34.24 -5.71
CA THR A 470 8.02 34.73 -6.93
C THR A 470 9.01 35.42 -7.88
N SER A 471 8.62 35.59 -9.14
CA SER A 471 9.36 36.37 -10.13
C SER A 471 9.07 37.88 -10.02
N VAL A 472 10.00 38.70 -10.51
CA VAL A 472 9.82 40.16 -10.64
C VAL A 472 8.59 40.49 -11.49
N GLU A 473 8.37 39.75 -12.58
CA GLU A 473 7.21 39.92 -13.47
C GLU A 473 5.87 39.72 -12.72
N LEU A 474 5.76 38.69 -11.88
CA LEU A 474 4.56 38.46 -11.08
C LEU A 474 4.37 39.54 -10.00
N GLY A 475 5.46 39.96 -9.33
CA GLY A 475 5.43 41.06 -8.37
C GLY A 475 4.97 42.38 -9.01
N GLU A 476 5.44 42.66 -10.23
CA GLU A 476 5.01 43.83 -11.00
C GLU A 476 3.53 43.74 -11.40
N ARG A 477 3.07 42.58 -11.90
CA ARG A 477 1.65 42.36 -12.25
C ARG A 477 0.72 42.43 -11.04
N LEU A 478 1.20 42.11 -9.85
CA LEU A 478 0.45 42.30 -8.59
C LEU A 478 0.50 43.74 -8.07
N GLY A 479 1.33 44.61 -8.65
CA GLY A 479 1.48 46.01 -8.27
C GLY A 479 2.36 46.22 -7.04
N MET A 480 3.21 45.26 -6.67
CA MET A 480 4.01 45.33 -5.43
C MET A 480 5.11 46.39 -5.45
N PHE A 481 5.47 46.85 -6.66
CA PHE A 481 6.46 47.90 -6.89
C PHE A 481 5.81 49.24 -7.24
N ASP A 482 4.48 49.33 -7.20
CA ASP A 482 3.76 50.56 -7.48
C ASP A 482 3.79 51.52 -6.27
N ASP A 483 3.61 52.81 -6.51
CA ASP A 483 3.39 53.82 -5.49
C ASP A 483 1.93 53.84 -5.00
N ALA A 484 1.59 54.75 -4.08
CA ALA A 484 0.24 54.88 -3.55
C ALA A 484 -0.82 55.25 -4.61
N ASN A 485 -0.40 55.75 -5.77
CA ASN A 485 -1.27 56.07 -6.91
C ASN A 485 -1.34 54.93 -7.93
N GLY A 486 -0.72 53.76 -7.67
CA GLY A 486 -0.73 52.62 -8.58
C GLY A 486 0.20 52.77 -9.79
N LYS A 487 1.19 53.67 -9.72
CA LYS A 487 2.22 53.87 -10.74
C LYS A 487 3.51 53.16 -10.34
N LEU A 488 4.12 52.42 -11.27
CA LEU A 488 5.40 51.73 -11.03
C LEU A 488 6.47 52.72 -10.58
N ARG A 489 7.14 52.43 -9.46
CA ARG A 489 8.23 53.25 -8.93
C ARG A 489 9.48 53.08 -9.78
N GLY A 490 9.94 54.17 -10.39
CA GLY A 490 11.14 54.22 -11.22
C GLY A 490 12.39 54.73 -10.48
N ASP A 491 12.44 54.63 -9.16
CA ASP A 491 13.56 55.11 -8.35
C ASP A 491 14.67 54.05 -8.18
N ALA A 492 15.89 54.52 -7.90
CA ALA A 492 17.06 53.67 -7.77
C ALA A 492 16.97 52.66 -6.61
N ALA A 493 16.25 52.99 -5.53
CA ALA A 493 16.11 52.09 -4.38
C ALA A 493 15.19 50.91 -4.71
N THR A 494 14.10 51.15 -5.42
CA THR A 494 13.22 50.07 -5.93
C THR A 494 13.99 49.14 -6.88
N TRP A 495 14.81 49.70 -7.79
CA TRP A 495 15.65 48.90 -8.68
C TRP A 495 16.70 48.07 -7.92
N GLN A 496 17.38 48.67 -6.94
CA GLN A 496 18.34 47.95 -6.08
C GLN A 496 17.67 46.82 -5.30
N LEU A 497 16.50 47.08 -4.70
CA LEU A 497 15.73 46.06 -4.00
C LEU A 497 15.39 44.88 -4.90
N ILE A 498 14.89 45.14 -6.12
CA ILE A 498 14.57 44.08 -7.09
C ILE A 498 15.83 43.27 -7.43
N GLY A 499 16.94 43.94 -7.75
CA GLY A 499 18.20 43.27 -8.08
C GLY A 499 18.76 42.43 -6.93
N GLU A 500 18.78 42.96 -5.71
CA GLU A 500 19.26 42.26 -4.52
C GLU A 500 18.42 41.04 -4.17
N ARG A 501 17.09 41.16 -4.26
CA ARG A 501 16.17 40.06 -3.93
C ARG A 501 16.07 39.02 -5.03
N ASP A 502 16.19 39.41 -6.29
CA ASP A 502 16.18 38.45 -7.40
C ASP A 502 17.52 37.69 -7.49
N ALA A 503 18.63 38.29 -7.10
CA ALA A 503 19.89 37.56 -6.92
C ALA A 503 19.98 36.81 -5.57
N GLY A 504 19.04 37.04 -4.65
CA GLY A 504 19.07 36.51 -3.30
C GLY A 504 18.88 34.99 -3.25
N GLU A 505 19.81 34.30 -2.57
CA GLU A 505 19.74 32.87 -2.30
C GLU A 505 19.66 32.59 -0.80
N LEU A 506 19.05 31.46 -0.44
CA LEU A 506 19.13 30.93 0.92
C LEU A 506 20.54 30.40 1.20
N PRO A 507 21.02 30.43 2.45
CA PRO A 507 22.28 29.77 2.80
C PRO A 507 22.22 28.29 2.39
N GLN A 508 23.24 27.81 1.71
CA GLN A 508 23.33 26.44 1.21
C GLN A 508 24.45 25.67 1.89
N VAL A 509 24.27 24.36 2.03
CA VAL A 509 25.30 23.45 2.54
C VAL A 509 25.36 22.22 1.65
N THR A 510 26.57 21.76 1.34
CA THR A 510 26.82 20.55 0.55
C THR A 510 27.16 19.40 1.47
N HIS A 511 26.43 18.29 1.32
CA HIS A 511 26.67 17.05 2.06
C HIS A 511 26.60 15.85 1.12
N GLU A 512 27.31 14.79 1.49
CA GLU A 512 27.19 13.49 0.82
C GLU A 512 25.92 12.78 1.30
N VAL A 513 24.97 12.55 0.40
CA VAL A 513 23.72 11.84 0.66
C VAL A 513 23.65 10.64 -0.28
N ALA A 514 23.67 9.44 0.29
CA ALA A 514 23.68 8.17 -0.45
C ALA A 514 24.82 8.08 -1.51
N GLY A 515 26.02 8.54 -1.15
CA GLY A 515 27.21 8.48 -2.01
C GLY A 515 27.28 9.55 -3.11
N GLN A 516 26.40 10.56 -3.07
CA GLN A 516 26.39 11.69 -4.01
C GLN A 516 26.45 13.01 -3.25
N GLU A 517 27.31 13.92 -3.69
CA GLU A 517 27.29 15.30 -3.19
C GLU A 517 25.98 15.99 -3.62
N LYS A 518 25.20 16.43 -2.63
CA LYS A 518 23.97 17.18 -2.85
C LYS A 518 23.99 18.45 -2.02
N THR A 519 23.55 19.54 -2.65
CA THR A 519 23.46 20.86 -2.03
C THR A 519 22.02 21.13 -1.64
N PHE A 520 21.80 21.55 -0.39
CA PHE A 520 20.47 21.88 0.12
C PHE A 520 20.47 23.25 0.82
N PRO A 521 19.36 24.00 0.78
CA PRO A 521 19.22 25.19 1.60
C PRO A 521 19.11 24.79 3.08
N LEU A 522 19.84 25.47 3.96
CA LEU A 522 19.86 25.22 5.40
C LEU A 522 19.77 26.54 6.16
N ILE A 523 18.87 26.60 7.14
CA ILE A 523 18.74 27.74 8.06
C ILE A 523 18.94 27.20 9.47
N ALA A 524 20.09 27.51 10.09
CA ALA A 524 20.38 27.05 11.44
C ALA A 524 19.70 27.97 12.48
N GLY A 525 18.94 27.39 13.40
CA GLY A 525 18.40 28.10 14.57
C GLY A 525 17.05 28.79 14.34
N GLU A 526 17.00 30.10 14.58
CA GLU A 526 15.76 30.87 14.50
C GLU A 526 15.34 31.19 13.06
N PRO A 527 14.03 31.33 12.77
CA PRO A 527 13.56 31.74 11.45
C PRO A 527 14.16 33.09 11.02
N LEU A 528 14.50 33.21 9.73
CA LEU A 528 15.02 34.46 9.17
C LEU A 528 14.02 35.62 9.40
N PRO A 529 14.47 36.76 9.93
CA PRO A 529 13.59 37.91 10.15
C PRO A 529 13.13 38.55 8.83
N ILE A 530 13.92 38.39 7.77
CA ILE A 530 13.70 38.89 6.42
C ILE A 530 14.20 37.82 5.43
N LEU A 531 13.38 37.47 4.44
CA LEU A 531 13.74 36.49 3.40
C LEU A 531 14.70 37.11 2.38
N PRO A 532 15.71 36.40 1.87
CA PRO A 532 16.66 36.97 0.90
C PRO A 532 16.04 37.19 -0.49
N TYR A 533 14.91 36.56 -0.79
CA TYR A 533 14.22 36.63 -2.08
C TYR A 533 12.85 37.33 -1.99
N LEU A 534 12.20 37.56 -3.14
CA LEU A 534 10.82 38.09 -3.22
C LEU A 534 9.80 36.99 -2.87
N PRO A 535 9.05 37.07 -1.75
CA PRO A 535 7.98 36.12 -1.45
C PRO A 535 6.76 36.37 -2.35
N ASP A 536 6.00 35.32 -2.69
CA ASP A 536 4.74 35.45 -3.42
C ASP A 536 3.69 36.16 -2.54
N PRO A 537 3.21 37.37 -2.92
CA PRO A 537 2.27 38.14 -2.11
C PRO A 537 0.91 37.47 -1.92
N LEU A 538 0.53 36.53 -2.79
CA LEU A 538 -0.72 35.78 -2.66
C LEU A 538 -0.62 34.59 -1.69
N ALA A 539 0.60 34.20 -1.30
CA ALA A 539 0.81 33.21 -0.25
C ALA A 539 0.68 33.89 1.12
N ARG A 540 -0.54 33.97 1.66
CA ARG A 540 -0.83 34.65 2.93
C ARG A 540 -0.33 33.89 4.15
N GLY A 541 -0.22 32.58 4.04
CA GLY A 541 0.26 31.71 5.10
C GLY A 541 0.26 30.26 4.68
N ILE A 542 0.57 29.39 5.63
CA ILE A 542 0.63 27.94 5.46
C ILE A 542 -0.68 27.33 5.92
N ALA A 543 -1.17 26.35 5.17
CA ALA A 543 -2.21 25.43 5.55
C ALA A 543 -1.61 24.03 5.75
N LEU A 544 -1.69 23.50 6.97
CA LEU A 544 -1.34 22.11 7.29
C LEU A 544 -2.63 21.34 7.54
N ARG A 545 -2.85 20.27 6.77
CA ARG A 545 -4.06 19.44 6.90
C ARG A 545 -3.80 18.22 7.77
N ASP A 546 -4.81 17.86 8.56
CA ASP A 546 -4.89 16.58 9.27
C ASP A 546 -3.69 16.29 10.19
N LEU A 547 -3.22 17.33 10.91
CA LEU A 547 -2.16 17.17 11.91
C LEU A 547 -2.57 16.16 12.99
N PRO A 548 -1.62 15.38 13.54
CA PRO A 548 -1.86 14.51 14.70
C PRO A 548 -2.58 15.24 15.85
N GLY A 549 -3.56 14.57 16.46
CA GLY A 549 -4.33 15.11 17.60
C GLY A 549 -5.49 16.02 17.24
N THR A 550 -5.68 16.31 15.95
CA THR A 550 -6.81 17.13 15.48
C THR A 550 -8.03 16.27 15.16
N HIS A 551 -9.23 16.86 15.27
CA HIS A 551 -10.49 16.18 14.99
C HIS A 551 -11.02 16.56 13.60
N SER A 552 -11.66 15.61 12.91
CA SER A 552 -12.32 15.86 11.63
C SER A 552 -13.42 16.93 11.76
N GLY A 553 -13.55 17.82 10.78
CA GLY A 553 -14.52 18.92 10.78
C GLY A 553 -14.10 20.14 11.62
N THR A 554 -12.80 20.31 11.89
CA THR A 554 -12.27 21.41 12.70
C THR A 554 -11.23 22.26 11.98
N LEU A 555 -11.05 23.50 12.46
CA LEU A 555 -10.13 24.48 11.91
C LEU A 555 -9.52 25.31 13.05
N VAL A 556 -8.24 25.65 12.93
CA VAL A 556 -7.62 26.71 13.73
C VAL A 556 -6.90 27.70 12.81
N ARG A 557 -6.99 28.99 13.14
CA ARG A 557 -6.24 30.07 12.48
C ARG A 557 -5.35 30.74 13.51
N ILE A 558 -4.05 30.75 13.24
CA ILE A 558 -3.03 31.37 14.08
C ILE A 558 -2.71 32.75 13.50
N ASP A 559 -2.89 33.76 14.33
CA ASP A 559 -2.59 35.16 14.06
C ASP A 559 -1.52 35.69 15.03
N ALA A 560 -1.18 36.97 14.91
CA ALA A 560 -0.19 37.62 15.79
C ALA A 560 -0.65 37.71 17.26
N ALA A 561 -1.95 37.56 17.55
CA ALA A 561 -2.53 37.64 18.89
C ALA A 561 -2.65 36.27 19.58
N THR A 562 -2.40 35.18 18.85
CA THR A 562 -2.53 33.82 19.37
C THR A 562 -1.48 33.56 20.47
N PRO A 563 -1.88 33.16 21.70
CA PRO A 563 -0.95 32.96 22.80
C PRO A 563 -0.10 31.69 22.62
N ALA A 564 1.00 31.59 23.39
CA ALA A 564 1.81 30.38 23.45
C ALA A 564 1.05 29.23 24.13
N GLY A 565 1.17 28.02 23.57
CA GLY A 565 0.63 26.79 24.16
C GLY A 565 -0.21 25.93 23.19
N PRO A 566 -0.96 24.96 23.72
CA PRO A 566 -1.79 24.04 22.93
C PRO A 566 -2.86 24.75 22.12
N LEU A 567 -2.98 24.40 20.83
CA LEU A 567 -3.95 25.01 19.92
C LEU A 567 -5.38 24.52 20.20
N VAL A 568 -6.33 25.45 20.11
CA VAL A 568 -7.76 25.17 20.26
C VAL A 568 -8.42 25.16 18.88
N TYR A 569 -8.83 23.97 18.44
CA TYR A 569 -9.51 23.80 17.15
C TYR A 569 -11.01 24.04 17.28
N ALA A 570 -11.54 24.96 16.48
CA ALA A 570 -12.97 25.26 16.43
C ALA A 570 -13.68 24.33 15.41
N PRO A 571 -14.90 23.86 15.69
CA PRO A 571 -15.70 23.14 14.71
C PRO A 571 -16.13 24.07 13.57
N LEU A 572 -16.17 23.55 12.34
CA LEU A 572 -16.60 24.30 11.16
C LEU A 572 -18.11 24.63 11.24
N ALA A 573 -18.46 25.90 11.05
CA ALA A 573 -19.84 26.39 11.06
C ALA A 573 -20.57 26.08 9.73
N ALA A 574 -20.80 24.79 9.44
CA ALA A 574 -21.55 24.34 8.27
C ALA A 574 -22.44 23.14 8.60
N ALA A 575 -23.63 23.06 7.98
CA ALA A 575 -24.56 21.94 8.17
C ALA A 575 -23.96 20.59 7.73
N ASN A 576 -23.01 20.62 6.79
CA ASN A 576 -22.23 19.48 6.33
C ASN A 576 -20.74 19.88 6.26
N ALA A 577 -20.08 20.00 7.41
CA ALA A 577 -18.65 20.31 7.47
C ALA A 577 -17.83 19.31 6.66
N ARG A 578 -16.84 19.80 5.90
CA ARG A 578 -15.92 18.91 5.17
C ARG A 578 -15.16 17.97 6.13
N PRO A 579 -14.76 16.78 5.68
CA PRO A 579 -13.90 15.90 6.47
C PRO A 579 -12.50 16.50 6.69
N GLY A 580 -11.82 16.01 7.73
CA GLY A 580 -10.46 16.37 8.11
C GLY A 580 -10.34 17.68 8.89
N SER A 581 -9.12 18.06 9.26
CA SER A 581 -8.81 19.31 9.96
C SER A 581 -7.90 20.22 9.13
N ALA A 582 -7.81 21.50 9.49
CA ALA A 582 -6.83 22.41 8.93
C ALA A 582 -6.24 23.35 9.98
N THR A 583 -4.95 23.64 9.85
CA THR A 583 -4.18 24.56 10.69
C THR A 583 -3.62 25.65 9.79
N LEU A 584 -4.13 26.87 9.93
CA LEU A 584 -3.76 28.01 9.10
C LEU A 584 -2.83 28.94 9.88
N ILE A 585 -1.63 29.18 9.37
CA ILE A 585 -0.62 30.02 10.04
C ILE A 585 -0.17 31.11 9.08
N GLY A 586 -0.45 32.38 9.41
CA GLY A 586 -0.06 33.51 8.57
C GLY A 586 1.45 33.71 8.53
N PHE A 587 2.01 34.03 7.36
CA PHE A 587 3.42 34.40 7.22
C PHE A 587 3.75 35.80 7.79
N GLY A 588 2.72 36.56 8.18
CA GLY A 588 2.85 37.97 8.53
C GLY A 588 3.07 38.84 7.30
N GLY A 589 3.49 40.09 7.50
CA GLY A 589 3.75 41.01 6.39
C GLY A 589 2.50 41.57 5.70
N GLU A 590 1.32 41.53 6.36
CA GLU A 590 0.08 42.07 5.79
C GLU A 590 0.18 43.56 5.43
N ALA A 591 0.93 44.34 6.22
CA ALA A 591 1.21 45.75 5.98
C ALA A 591 2.38 45.98 5.01
N ASP A 592 3.36 45.08 4.98
CA ASP A 592 4.51 45.10 4.07
C ASP A 592 4.91 43.66 3.72
N TRP A 593 4.58 43.27 2.50
CA TRP A 593 4.81 41.94 1.97
C TRP A 593 6.29 41.51 1.99
N GLN A 594 7.21 42.48 2.02
CA GLN A 594 8.65 42.22 2.12
C GLN A 594 9.07 41.68 3.50
N LEU A 595 8.20 41.86 4.51
CA LEU A 595 8.42 41.41 5.88
C LEU A 595 7.74 40.06 6.16
N ALA A 596 7.29 39.34 5.13
CA ALA A 596 6.82 37.96 5.28
C ALA A 596 7.92 37.08 5.86
N ARG A 597 7.57 36.21 6.83
CA ARG A 597 8.48 35.34 7.55
C ARG A 597 8.00 33.92 7.54
N GLY A 598 8.93 32.97 7.49
CA GLY A 598 8.61 31.57 7.67
C GLY A 598 8.20 31.21 9.10
N LEU A 599 8.03 29.90 9.31
CA LEU A 599 7.86 29.29 10.63
C LEU A 599 8.72 28.03 10.72
N ARG A 600 8.92 27.52 11.93
CA ARG A 600 9.59 26.24 12.17
C ARG A 600 8.54 25.19 12.54
N LEU A 601 8.47 24.10 11.78
CA LEU A 601 7.72 22.90 12.16
C LEU A 601 8.67 21.99 12.94
N HIS A 602 8.32 21.60 14.16
CA HIS A 602 9.12 20.71 15.00
C HIS A 602 8.30 19.47 15.40
N LEU A 603 8.86 18.28 15.19
CA LEU A 603 8.25 17.00 15.55
C LEU A 603 8.75 16.54 16.93
N ALA A 604 7.84 16.19 17.83
CA ALA A 604 8.17 15.78 19.19
C ALA A 604 7.36 14.55 19.65
N GLU A 605 7.81 13.92 20.73
CA GLU A 605 7.07 12.88 21.45
C GLU A 605 6.08 13.52 22.45
N PRO A 606 4.84 13.03 22.58
CA PRO A 606 3.89 13.52 23.58
C PRO A 606 4.29 13.10 25.01
N ALA A 607 4.03 13.98 25.99
CA ALA A 607 4.46 13.76 27.38
C ALA A 607 3.78 12.56 28.09
N SER A 608 2.55 12.21 27.72
CA SER A 608 1.75 11.14 28.35
C SER A 608 1.63 9.87 27.52
N GLY A 609 2.35 9.79 26.38
CA GLY A 609 2.19 8.71 25.40
C GLY A 609 0.86 8.72 24.64
N GLN A 610 -0.04 9.67 24.92
CA GLN A 610 -1.31 9.86 24.22
C GLN A 610 -1.17 10.91 23.11
N VAL A 611 -2.09 10.88 22.16
CA VAL A 611 -2.15 11.89 21.11
C VAL A 611 -2.42 13.26 21.73
N GLN A 612 -1.53 14.22 21.47
CA GLN A 612 -1.61 15.60 21.94
C GLN A 612 -1.88 16.54 20.76
N VAL A 613 -2.68 17.59 20.97
CA VAL A 613 -2.88 18.64 19.98
C VAL A 613 -1.57 19.41 19.73
N PRO A 614 -1.37 19.99 18.54
CA PRO A 614 -0.17 20.80 18.27
C PRO A 614 -0.06 22.03 19.19
N ASP A 615 1.17 22.40 19.53
CA ASP A 615 1.50 23.57 20.36
C ASP A 615 2.14 24.67 19.52
N TRP A 616 1.77 25.92 19.75
CA TRP A 616 2.33 27.08 19.07
C TRP A 616 3.19 27.93 20.01
N ASP A 617 4.37 28.33 19.53
CA ASP A 617 5.27 29.27 20.21
C ASP A 617 5.46 30.55 19.36
N PRO A 618 4.75 31.66 19.67
CA PRO A 618 4.79 32.88 18.88
C PRO A 618 6.18 33.56 18.77
N PRO A 619 6.98 33.70 19.85
CA PRO A 619 8.31 34.31 19.79
C PRO A 619 9.26 33.65 18.79
N THR A 620 9.34 32.32 18.78
CA THR A 620 10.21 31.58 17.85
C THR A 620 9.50 31.18 16.54
N ARG A 621 8.19 31.44 16.45
CA ARG A 621 7.29 30.98 15.37
C ARG A 621 7.44 29.47 15.14
N THR A 622 7.44 28.70 16.21
CA THR A 622 7.57 27.23 16.16
C THR A 622 6.22 26.56 16.38
N LEU A 623 5.81 25.73 15.44
CA LEU A 623 4.69 24.79 15.59
C LEU A 623 5.26 23.43 15.99
N THR A 624 4.98 22.99 17.21
CA THR A 624 5.35 21.66 17.68
C THR A 624 4.21 20.68 17.45
N VAL A 625 4.47 19.62 16.69
CA VAL A 625 3.53 18.54 16.39
C VAL A 625 3.97 17.30 17.15
N TYR A 626 3.03 16.66 17.85
CA TYR A 626 3.32 15.49 18.67
C TYR A 626 2.90 14.21 17.97
N LEU A 627 3.81 13.24 17.92
CA LEU A 627 3.54 11.94 17.30
C LEU A 627 3.86 10.82 18.30
N PRO A 628 2.86 9.99 18.70
CA PRO A 628 3.10 8.86 19.59
C PRO A 628 4.05 7.83 18.98
N LYS A 629 4.66 7.01 19.83
CA LYS A 629 5.60 5.96 19.43
C LYS A 629 5.02 5.04 18.36
N GLY A 630 5.80 4.75 17.32
CA GLY A 630 5.43 3.85 16.23
C GLY A 630 4.37 4.40 15.27
N HIS A 631 3.86 5.61 15.49
CA HIS A 631 2.92 6.22 14.58
C HIS A 631 3.65 6.92 13.44
N ARG A 632 3.00 6.92 12.28
CA ARG A 632 3.37 7.73 11.12
C ARG A 632 2.13 8.40 10.55
N THR A 633 2.29 9.59 10.01
CA THR A 633 1.20 10.29 9.33
C THR A 633 1.73 11.10 8.15
N LEU A 634 0.86 11.35 7.19
CA LEU A 634 1.13 12.21 6.05
C LEU A 634 0.38 13.53 6.23
N VAL A 635 1.09 14.65 6.13
CA VAL A 635 0.55 16.00 6.30
C VAL A 635 0.67 16.74 4.98
N ALA A 636 -0.45 17.16 4.41
CA ALA A 636 -0.44 18.03 3.24
C ALA A 636 -0.17 19.48 3.67
N ALA A 637 0.93 20.04 3.16
CA ALA A 637 1.34 21.41 3.39
C ALA A 637 1.19 22.25 2.12
N SER A 638 0.36 23.28 2.18
CA SER A 638 0.07 24.19 1.06
C SER A 638 0.06 25.64 1.56
N CYS A 639 0.01 26.60 0.65
CA CYS A 639 -0.28 27.99 1.02
C CYS A 639 -1.80 28.19 1.06
N TYR A 640 -2.29 29.16 1.84
CA TYR A 640 -3.68 29.65 1.71
C TYR A 640 -3.70 31.09 1.17
N LEU A 641 -4.81 31.43 0.49
CA LEU A 641 -5.11 32.80 0.05
C LEU A 641 -6.15 33.42 0.98
N GLU A 642 -6.18 34.75 1.04
CA GLU A 642 -7.31 35.47 1.61
C GLU A 642 -8.46 35.58 0.60
N THR A 643 -9.69 35.70 1.09
CA THR A 643 -10.88 35.81 0.23
C THR A 643 -10.81 37.02 -0.72
N LEU A 644 -10.13 38.10 -0.31
CA LEU A 644 -9.90 39.29 -1.13
C LEU A 644 -8.96 39.05 -2.33
N ASP A 645 -8.14 38.01 -2.29
CA ASP A 645 -7.20 37.67 -3.36
C ASP A 645 -7.83 36.75 -4.42
N LEU A 646 -8.90 36.02 -4.07
CA LEU A 646 -9.55 35.05 -4.97
C LEU A 646 -10.00 35.65 -6.31
N PRO A 647 -10.61 36.86 -6.39
CA PRO A 647 -11.01 37.45 -7.67
C PRO A 647 -9.85 37.70 -8.66
N ARG A 648 -8.60 37.71 -8.17
CA ARG A 648 -7.38 37.83 -8.99
C ARG A 648 -6.97 36.52 -9.65
N MET A 649 -7.53 35.39 -9.22
CA MET A 649 -7.21 34.06 -9.73
C MET A 649 -8.16 33.65 -10.87
N GLY A 650 -7.61 33.28 -12.02
CA GLY A 650 -8.36 32.89 -13.22
C GLY A 650 -9.13 31.59 -13.03
N VAL A 651 -8.47 30.59 -12.46
CA VAL A 651 -9.08 29.29 -12.15
C VAL A 651 -10.25 29.43 -11.17
N TRP A 652 -10.16 30.35 -10.21
CA TRP A 652 -11.27 30.63 -9.30
C TRP A 652 -12.50 31.18 -10.03
N SER A 653 -12.32 32.09 -11.00
CA SER A 653 -13.45 32.58 -11.81
C SER A 653 -14.14 31.45 -12.58
N TRP A 654 -13.37 30.52 -13.14
CA TRP A 654 -13.95 29.36 -13.83
C TRP A 654 -14.74 28.46 -12.88
N LEU A 655 -14.23 28.26 -11.65
CA LEU A 655 -14.97 27.53 -10.62
C LEU A 655 -16.26 28.27 -10.23
N GLU A 656 -16.22 29.59 -10.07
CA GLU A 656 -17.42 30.40 -9.79
C GLU A 656 -18.44 30.31 -10.92
N GLU A 657 -18.00 30.39 -12.19
CA GLU A 657 -18.84 30.27 -13.38
C GLU A 657 -19.52 28.90 -13.45
N GLU A 658 -18.76 27.82 -13.28
CA GLU A 658 -19.28 26.44 -13.26
C GLU A 658 -20.27 26.22 -12.09
N ILE A 659 -19.94 26.72 -10.89
CA ILE A 659 -20.82 26.62 -9.73
C ILE A 659 -22.13 27.39 -10.00
N ALA A 660 -22.05 28.60 -10.55
CA ALA A 660 -23.22 29.41 -10.89
C ALA A 660 -24.08 28.70 -11.96
N GLU A 661 -23.46 28.12 -12.98
CA GLU A 661 -24.15 27.38 -14.03
C GLU A 661 -24.86 26.13 -13.49
N ARG A 662 -24.20 25.35 -12.64
CA ARG A 662 -24.82 24.19 -11.96
C ARG A 662 -26.00 24.59 -11.09
N LEU A 663 -25.87 25.67 -10.32
CA LEU A 663 -26.95 26.18 -9.48
C LEU A 663 -28.13 26.71 -10.30
N ALA A 664 -27.87 27.28 -11.48
CA ALA A 664 -28.91 27.73 -12.40
C ALA A 664 -29.69 26.56 -13.04
N HIS A 665 -29.00 25.48 -13.41
CA HIS A 665 -29.61 24.32 -14.09
C HIS A 665 -30.19 23.27 -13.13
N ASN A 666 -29.71 23.18 -11.89
CA ASN A 666 -30.19 22.23 -10.89
C ASN A 666 -30.29 22.85 -9.48
N PRO A 667 -31.34 23.65 -9.19
CA PRO A 667 -31.46 24.41 -7.95
C PRO A 667 -31.86 23.56 -6.73
N ARG A 668 -31.97 22.22 -6.86
CA ARG A 668 -32.35 21.36 -5.73
C ARG A 668 -31.09 21.01 -4.92
N PRO A 669 -30.95 21.47 -3.66
CA PRO A 669 -29.96 20.89 -2.77
C PRO A 669 -30.30 19.40 -2.60
N PRO A 670 -29.36 18.49 -2.84
CA PRO A 670 -29.59 17.09 -2.52
C PRO A 670 -29.90 16.97 -1.01
N GLY A 671 -30.83 16.08 -0.67
CA GLY A 671 -31.28 15.92 0.71
C GLY A 671 -30.13 15.68 1.68
N LEU A 672 -30.32 16.09 2.93
CA LEU A 672 -29.32 15.95 4.00
C LEU A 672 -29.02 14.46 4.22
N GLN A 673 -27.92 13.97 3.65
CA GLN A 673 -27.39 12.62 3.85
C GLN A 673 -26.04 12.73 4.57
N PRO A 674 -26.03 12.60 5.91
CA PRO A 674 -24.79 12.62 6.68
C PRO A 674 -23.80 11.56 6.17
N GLY A 675 -22.61 11.98 5.74
CA GLY A 675 -21.55 11.10 5.27
C GLY A 675 -21.49 10.82 3.76
N ALA A 676 -22.44 11.31 2.97
CA ALA A 676 -22.32 11.33 1.50
C ALA A 676 -21.78 12.71 1.03
N ALA A 677 -21.08 12.73 -0.12
CA ALA A 677 -20.60 13.95 -0.77
C ALA A 677 -21.76 14.75 -1.42
N VAL A 678 -22.81 15.05 -0.67
CA VAL A 678 -24.00 15.76 -1.17
C VAL A 678 -23.82 17.28 -1.23
N ASP A 679 -22.75 17.84 -0.66
CA ASP A 679 -22.47 19.28 -0.71
C ASP A 679 -21.05 19.56 -1.19
N GLU A 680 -20.68 18.96 -2.33
CA GLU A 680 -19.35 19.09 -2.95
C GLU A 680 -18.97 20.56 -3.17
N THR A 681 -19.93 21.40 -3.56
CA THR A 681 -19.70 22.84 -3.74
C THR A 681 -19.25 23.49 -2.44
N SER A 682 -19.94 23.29 -1.32
CA SER A 682 -19.52 23.89 -0.04
C SER A 682 -18.17 23.35 0.42
N HIS A 683 -17.87 22.07 0.19
CA HIS A 683 -16.57 21.48 0.51
C HIS A 683 -15.44 22.06 -0.35
N ILE A 684 -15.67 22.27 -1.64
CA ILE A 684 -14.74 22.94 -2.55
C ILE A 684 -14.47 24.37 -2.07
N LEU A 685 -15.53 25.15 -1.81
CA LEU A 685 -15.42 26.53 -1.33
C LEU A 685 -14.63 26.62 -0.02
N GLN A 686 -14.91 25.72 0.94
CA GLN A 686 -14.16 25.63 2.20
C GLN A 686 -12.69 25.31 1.94
N ARG A 687 -12.41 24.30 1.10
CA ARG A 687 -11.02 23.94 0.75
C ARG A 687 -10.28 25.10 0.07
N VAL A 688 -10.93 25.91 -0.77
CA VAL A 688 -10.28 27.07 -1.40
C VAL A 688 -9.81 28.09 -0.36
N VAL A 689 -10.66 28.47 0.59
CA VAL A 689 -10.35 29.49 1.61
C VAL A 689 -9.32 29.00 2.64
N GLU A 690 -9.20 27.69 2.81
CA GLU A 690 -8.26 27.05 3.72
C GLU A 690 -6.97 26.57 3.04
N GLY A 691 -6.76 26.87 1.75
CA GLY A 691 -5.55 26.46 1.02
C GLY A 691 -5.47 24.97 0.67
N GLY A 692 -6.59 24.27 0.49
CA GLY A 692 -6.66 22.85 0.17
C GLY A 692 -7.16 22.49 -1.23
N HIS A 693 -7.29 23.46 -2.14
CA HIS A 693 -7.70 23.18 -3.51
C HIS A 693 -6.48 23.16 -4.43
N TRP A 694 -6.09 21.98 -4.92
CA TRP A 694 -4.82 21.77 -5.61
C TRP A 694 -4.61 22.63 -6.88
N MET A 695 -5.67 23.01 -7.60
CA MET A 695 -5.54 23.92 -8.76
C MET A 695 -5.21 25.37 -8.40
N LEU A 696 -5.41 25.78 -7.14
CA LEU A 696 -5.09 27.12 -6.65
C LEU A 696 -3.87 27.10 -5.73
N THR A 697 -3.78 26.08 -4.88
CA THR A 697 -2.77 25.91 -3.83
C THR A 697 -2.36 24.44 -3.74
N PRO A 698 -1.58 23.92 -4.70
CA PRO A 698 -1.11 22.54 -4.69
C PRO A 698 -0.31 22.26 -3.41
N PRO A 699 -0.52 21.10 -2.76
CA PRO A 699 0.22 20.74 -1.55
C PRO A 699 1.56 20.08 -1.86
N THR A 700 2.49 20.19 -0.91
CA THR A 700 3.62 19.26 -0.75
C THR A 700 3.32 18.34 0.43
N LEU A 701 3.64 17.05 0.30
CA LEU A 701 3.34 16.05 1.32
C LEU A 701 4.53 15.90 2.26
N LEU A 702 4.29 16.08 3.56
CA LEU A 702 5.27 15.88 4.63
C LEU A 702 4.95 14.57 5.36
N GLU A 703 5.88 13.63 5.40
CA GLU A 703 5.75 12.40 6.17
C GLU A 703 6.35 12.62 7.57
N LEU A 704 5.55 12.45 8.61
CA LEU A 704 5.98 12.52 10.00
C LEU A 704 6.07 11.09 10.54
N VAL A 705 7.24 10.70 11.07
CA VAL A 705 7.50 9.34 11.52
C VAL A 705 8.08 9.35 12.94
N HIS A 706 7.44 8.61 13.84
CA HIS A 706 8.04 8.24 15.12
C HIS A 706 8.56 6.81 15.04
N ALA A 707 9.80 6.68 14.57
CA ALA A 707 10.43 5.41 14.29
C ALA A 707 10.83 4.67 15.57
N LEU A 708 10.53 3.37 15.62
CA LEU A 708 10.95 2.48 16.70
C LEU A 708 11.92 1.43 16.17
N ARG A 709 13.01 1.16 16.91
CA ARG A 709 13.94 0.11 16.50
C ARG A 709 13.27 -1.25 16.60
N GLN A 710 12.48 -1.49 17.65
CA GLN A 710 11.68 -2.70 17.83
C GLN A 710 10.22 -2.34 18.10
N PRO A 711 9.25 -3.19 17.72
CA PRO A 711 7.86 -2.98 18.12
C PRO A 711 7.74 -2.81 19.65
N LEU A 712 6.79 -2.00 20.10
CA LEU A 712 6.55 -1.84 21.53
C LEU A 712 6.02 -3.14 22.13
N GLY A 713 6.56 -3.52 23.29
CA GLY A 713 6.19 -4.76 23.97
C GLY A 713 6.58 -6.01 23.19
N HIS A 714 6.09 -7.14 23.69
CA HIS A 714 6.29 -8.44 23.05
C HIS A 714 5.00 -8.84 22.31
N PRO A 715 5.10 -9.50 21.15
CA PRO A 715 3.94 -10.17 20.58
C PRO A 715 3.48 -11.27 21.55
N VAL A 716 2.17 -11.38 21.78
CA VAL A 716 1.59 -12.30 22.76
C VAL A 716 0.46 -13.07 22.12
N PHE A 717 0.60 -14.39 22.04
CA PHE A 717 -0.52 -15.25 21.72
C PHE A 717 -1.58 -15.16 22.84
N SER A 718 -2.85 -15.07 22.47
CA SER A 718 -4.00 -15.02 23.39
C SER A 718 -5.16 -15.83 22.82
N ALA A 719 -6.01 -16.35 23.70
CA ALA A 719 -7.27 -16.98 23.27
C ALA A 719 -8.14 -15.95 22.54
N LEU A 720 -8.87 -16.40 21.52
CA LEU A 720 -9.76 -15.57 20.72
C LEU A 720 -11.21 -15.81 21.16
N ASP A 721 -11.93 -14.74 21.52
CA ASP A 721 -13.33 -14.81 21.93
C ASP A 721 -14.27 -14.81 20.70
N VAL A 722 -14.44 -15.98 20.10
CA VAL A 722 -15.33 -16.21 18.95
C VAL A 722 -16.22 -17.42 19.19
N ASN A 723 -17.44 -17.37 18.67
CA ASN A 723 -18.28 -18.56 18.58
C ASN A 723 -17.97 -19.28 17.28
N HIS A 724 -17.45 -20.51 17.39
CA HIS A 724 -17.22 -21.38 16.25
C HIS A 724 -18.55 -21.91 15.69
N SER A 725 -18.76 -21.76 14.38
CA SER A 725 -19.92 -22.35 13.71
C SER A 725 -19.82 -23.88 13.71
N GLU A 726 -20.95 -24.57 13.97
CA GLU A 726 -21.10 -26.03 13.81
C GLU A 726 -21.23 -26.45 12.33
N ALA A 727 -21.23 -25.51 11.38
CA ALA A 727 -21.40 -25.79 9.97
C ALA A 727 -20.24 -26.64 9.37
N SER A 728 -20.61 -27.44 8.36
CA SER A 728 -19.94 -28.62 7.81
C SER A 728 -18.59 -28.40 7.07
N ASP A 729 -17.75 -27.46 7.46
CA ASP A 729 -16.48 -27.14 6.75
C ASP A 729 -15.32 -28.12 7.04
N GLY A 730 -15.60 -29.19 7.78
CA GLY A 730 -14.70 -30.32 7.98
C GLY A 730 -13.46 -30.02 8.83
N LEU A 731 -13.17 -28.76 9.18
CA LEU A 731 -12.14 -28.39 10.16
C LEU A 731 -12.61 -28.79 11.56
N LEU A 732 -11.88 -29.71 12.16
CA LEU A 732 -12.13 -30.29 13.46
C LEU A 732 -10.86 -30.16 14.31
N THR A 733 -11.03 -30.10 15.63
CA THR A 733 -9.96 -30.33 16.58
C THR A 733 -10.26 -31.59 17.39
N ALA A 734 -9.47 -31.91 18.42
CA ALA A 734 -9.85 -32.96 19.37
C ALA A 734 -11.28 -32.66 19.90
N PRO A 735 -12.12 -33.67 20.20
CA PRO A 735 -13.54 -33.41 20.46
C PRO A 735 -13.74 -32.49 21.65
N ILE A 736 -14.27 -31.29 21.35
CA ILE A 736 -14.73 -30.29 22.31
C ILE A 736 -16.00 -30.85 22.94
N THR A 737 -15.94 -31.23 24.21
CA THR A 737 -17.08 -31.86 24.90
C THR A 737 -18.03 -30.86 25.58
N GLY A 738 -17.80 -29.55 25.40
CA GLY A 738 -18.69 -28.47 25.81
C GLY A 738 -17.95 -27.21 26.24
N ARG A 739 -18.72 -26.16 26.60
CA ARG A 739 -18.20 -24.87 27.11
C ARG A 739 -17.49 -25.06 28.45
N GLY A 740 -16.16 -25.20 28.41
CA GLY A 740 -15.33 -25.52 29.57
C GLY A 740 -14.19 -26.51 29.30
N ASP A 741 -14.04 -26.98 28.05
CA ASP A 741 -12.93 -27.82 27.65
C ASP A 741 -11.59 -27.05 27.67
N ARG A 742 -10.49 -27.77 27.91
CA ARG A 742 -9.15 -27.17 28.01
C ARG A 742 -8.74 -26.47 26.71
N ASP A 743 -9.20 -27.01 25.58
CA ASP A 743 -8.87 -26.51 24.25
C ASP A 743 -9.64 -25.24 23.86
N GLU A 744 -10.86 -25.02 24.37
CA GLU A 744 -11.63 -23.80 24.12
C GLU A 744 -11.06 -22.58 24.87
N LEU A 745 -10.35 -22.81 25.98
CA LEU A 745 -9.64 -21.80 26.76
C LEU A 745 -8.15 -21.71 26.40
N ALA A 746 -7.69 -22.51 25.44
CA ALA A 746 -6.29 -22.52 25.04
C ALA A 746 -5.94 -21.24 24.27
N THR A 747 -4.72 -20.75 24.51
CA THR A 747 -4.17 -19.57 23.84
C THR A 747 -4.16 -19.73 22.31
N LEU A 748 -3.92 -20.96 21.85
CA LEU A 748 -3.90 -21.36 20.46
C LEU A 748 -4.39 -22.81 20.35
N THR A 749 -5.08 -23.15 19.27
CA THR A 749 -5.56 -24.51 19.00
C THR A 749 -5.22 -24.96 17.59
N GLY A 750 -4.91 -26.25 17.42
CA GLY A 750 -4.67 -26.87 16.12
C GLY A 750 -5.93 -27.50 15.56
N TRP A 751 -6.32 -27.12 14.35
CA TRP A 751 -7.50 -27.63 13.67
C TRP A 751 -7.12 -28.30 12.35
N ARG A 752 -7.73 -29.43 12.02
CA ARG A 752 -7.48 -30.19 10.79
C ARG A 752 -8.76 -30.69 10.16
N ARG A 753 -8.73 -30.87 8.84
CA ARG A 753 -9.73 -31.68 8.14
C ARG A 753 -9.36 -33.15 8.22
N TYR A 754 -10.36 -34.05 8.22
CA TYR A 754 -10.10 -35.49 8.19
C TYR A 754 -9.26 -35.85 6.95
N GLY A 755 -8.13 -36.54 7.16
CA GLY A 755 -7.17 -36.90 6.11
C GLY A 755 -6.25 -35.77 5.61
N ALA A 756 -6.38 -34.53 6.09
CA ALA A 756 -5.56 -33.40 5.64
C ALA A 756 -4.15 -33.41 6.29
N SER A 757 -3.13 -33.06 5.51
CA SER A 757 -1.74 -32.97 5.96
C SER A 757 -1.40 -31.64 6.64
N ASP A 758 -2.16 -30.60 6.32
CA ASP A 758 -2.04 -29.25 6.88
C ASP A 758 -2.98 -29.07 8.09
N ALA A 759 -2.57 -28.21 9.03
CA ALA A 759 -3.40 -27.77 10.14
C ALA A 759 -3.54 -26.25 10.17
N CYS A 760 -4.72 -25.75 10.48
CA CYS A 760 -4.99 -24.34 10.75
C CYS A 760 -4.73 -24.06 12.23
N LEU A 761 -3.94 -23.01 12.52
CA LEU A 761 -3.73 -22.52 13.87
C LEU A 761 -4.79 -21.47 14.21
N LEU A 762 -5.72 -21.75 15.13
CA LEU A 762 -6.74 -20.79 15.57
C LEU A 762 -6.37 -20.14 16.91
N GLY A 763 -6.82 -18.90 17.11
CA GLY A 763 -6.52 -18.08 18.30
C GLY A 763 -6.25 -16.62 17.92
N ALA A 764 -5.51 -15.88 18.73
CA ALA A 764 -5.14 -14.50 18.43
C ALA A 764 -3.67 -14.23 18.73
N LEU A 765 -3.09 -13.28 18.00
CA LEU A 765 -1.77 -12.75 18.26
C LEU A 765 -1.87 -11.23 18.47
N ARG A 766 -1.74 -10.79 19.72
CA ARG A 766 -1.60 -9.37 20.05
C ARG A 766 -0.22 -8.87 19.62
N VAL A 767 -0.21 -7.75 18.93
CA VAL A 767 0.99 -7.08 18.42
C VAL A 767 0.89 -5.59 18.74
N HIS A 768 1.93 -4.82 18.42
CA HIS A 768 1.82 -3.37 18.33
C HIS A 768 1.72 -3.00 16.86
N GLY A 769 0.50 -3.01 16.30
CA GLY A 769 0.26 -3.04 14.87
C GLY A 769 0.85 -1.83 14.14
N VAL A 770 0.76 -0.64 14.75
CA VAL A 770 1.35 0.59 14.19
C VAL A 770 2.87 0.50 14.01
N ALA A 771 3.60 -0.26 14.83
CA ALA A 771 5.06 -0.39 14.74
C ALA A 771 5.52 -1.70 14.07
N THR A 772 4.61 -2.63 13.81
CA THR A 772 4.94 -3.95 13.26
C THR A 772 4.75 -3.91 11.75
N ALA A 773 5.79 -4.24 10.98
CA ALA A 773 5.67 -4.44 9.53
C ALA A 773 5.27 -5.86 9.19
N ARG A 774 5.74 -6.82 9.99
CA ARG A 774 5.62 -8.24 9.70
C ARG A 774 5.71 -9.06 10.96
N VAL A 775 5.02 -10.19 10.96
CA VAL A 775 5.19 -11.25 11.95
C VAL A 775 5.60 -12.54 11.24
N ASP A 776 6.73 -13.12 11.66
CA ASP A 776 7.07 -14.50 11.31
C ASP A 776 6.60 -15.43 12.44
N VAL A 777 5.73 -16.39 12.12
CA VAL A 777 5.30 -17.44 13.06
C VAL A 777 6.24 -18.64 12.89
N LEU A 778 7.01 -18.93 13.91
CA LEU A 778 7.99 -20.03 13.92
C LEU A 778 7.43 -21.21 14.71
N ALA A 779 7.61 -22.43 14.20
CA ALA A 779 7.30 -23.67 14.90
C ALA A 779 8.58 -24.44 15.20
N LYS A 780 8.63 -25.05 16.39
CA LYS A 780 9.62 -26.05 16.77
C LYS A 780 8.93 -27.20 17.48
N TRP A 781 9.23 -28.43 17.09
CA TRP A 781 8.68 -29.62 17.73
C TRP A 781 9.68 -30.77 17.69
N ASP A 782 9.44 -31.75 18.55
CA ASP A 782 10.24 -32.96 18.67
C ASP A 782 9.35 -34.17 18.40
N ASP A 783 9.64 -34.91 17.32
CA ASP A 783 8.87 -36.10 16.95
C ASP A 783 9.60 -37.37 17.35
N PRO A 784 8.93 -38.33 18.00
CA PRO A 784 9.47 -39.66 18.16
C PRO A 784 9.45 -40.38 16.80
N VAL A 785 10.58 -40.98 16.42
CA VAL A 785 10.72 -41.71 15.17
C VAL A 785 11.27 -43.10 15.45
N ASP A 786 10.64 -44.10 14.84
CA ASP A 786 11.09 -45.48 14.89
C ASP A 786 11.46 -45.96 13.48
N ASP A 787 12.72 -45.77 13.12
CA ASP A 787 13.29 -46.24 11.86
C ASP A 787 13.85 -47.66 12.03
N PRO A 788 13.27 -48.70 11.40
CA PRO A 788 13.73 -50.08 11.51
C PRO A 788 15.20 -50.29 11.14
N GLU A 789 15.80 -49.41 10.32
CA GLU A 789 17.22 -49.48 9.95
C GLU A 789 18.16 -49.04 11.09
N GLN A 790 17.66 -48.28 12.06
CA GLN A 790 18.43 -47.83 13.23
C GLN A 790 18.26 -48.78 14.43
N PRO A 791 19.27 -48.94 15.31
CA PRO A 791 19.20 -49.91 16.41
C PRO A 791 18.27 -49.50 17.55
N LEU A 792 17.98 -48.21 17.73
CA LEU A 792 17.12 -47.66 18.79
C LEU A 792 16.14 -46.63 18.18
N PRO A 793 14.91 -46.52 18.69
CA PRO A 793 14.04 -45.39 18.40
C PRO A 793 14.69 -44.07 18.84
N GLY A 794 14.46 -43.01 18.07
CA GLY A 794 15.05 -41.70 18.29
C GLY A 794 14.00 -40.59 18.40
N THR A 795 14.50 -39.38 18.57
CA THR A 795 13.71 -38.15 18.50
C THR A 795 14.33 -37.25 17.44
N ILE A 796 13.52 -36.74 16.53
CA ILE A 796 13.94 -35.77 15.53
C ILE A 796 13.38 -34.42 15.91
N SER A 797 14.26 -33.46 16.19
CA SER A 797 13.90 -32.07 16.35
C SER A 797 13.70 -31.42 14.99
N GLN A 798 12.54 -30.83 14.78
CA GLN A 798 12.22 -30.09 13.57
C GLN A 798 11.89 -28.64 13.92
N ALA A 799 12.22 -27.74 12.99
CA ALA A 799 11.88 -26.34 13.08
C ALA A 799 11.51 -25.82 11.70
N ALA A 800 10.45 -25.02 11.62
CA ALA A 800 9.96 -24.46 10.38
C ALA A 800 9.42 -23.04 10.60
N ILE A 801 9.52 -22.20 9.57
CA ILE A 801 8.70 -21.00 9.47
C ILE A 801 7.32 -21.48 9.02
N VAL A 802 6.32 -21.26 9.85
CA VAL A 802 4.93 -21.69 9.63
C VAL A 802 4.31 -20.76 8.62
N GLU A 803 4.41 -19.46 8.90
CA GLU A 803 3.79 -18.43 8.09
C GLU A 803 4.54 -17.12 8.25
N ARG A 804 4.56 -16.34 7.18
CA ARG A 804 4.98 -14.95 7.19
C ARG A 804 3.74 -14.08 6.95
N ILE A 805 3.41 -13.26 7.95
CA ILE A 805 2.24 -12.40 7.92
C ILE A 805 2.71 -10.96 7.78
N ASP A 806 2.51 -10.37 6.60
CA ASP A 806 2.81 -8.95 6.37
C ASP A 806 1.66 -8.08 6.90
N LEU A 807 2.02 -6.99 7.57
CA LEU A 807 1.09 -6.02 8.16
C LEU A 807 1.32 -4.64 7.51
N PRO A 808 0.75 -4.38 6.32
CA PRO A 808 1.04 -3.17 5.56
C PRO A 808 0.61 -1.90 6.30
N GLY A 809 -0.49 -1.96 7.04
CA GLY A 809 -1.00 -0.87 7.88
C GLY A 809 -1.96 -1.37 8.95
N THR A 810 -2.63 -0.45 9.61
CA THR A 810 -3.57 -0.75 10.71
C THR A 810 -5.03 -0.70 10.29
N HIS A 811 -5.30 -0.92 9.00
CA HIS A 811 -6.66 -1.00 8.48
C HIS A 811 -7.25 -2.36 8.84
N GLU A 812 -8.50 -2.36 9.29
CA GLU A 812 -9.25 -3.57 9.56
C GLU A 812 -9.41 -4.40 8.28
N GLY A 813 -9.09 -5.70 8.34
CA GLY A 813 -9.28 -6.58 7.18
C GLY A 813 -8.47 -7.87 7.21
N TYR A 814 -8.66 -8.69 6.17
CA TYR A 814 -7.90 -9.92 5.97
C TYR A 814 -6.46 -9.62 5.55
N LEU A 815 -5.51 -10.26 6.21
CA LEU A 815 -4.10 -10.28 5.84
C LEU A 815 -3.87 -11.47 4.90
N LEU A 816 -3.22 -11.19 3.77
CA LEU A 816 -2.96 -12.20 2.74
C LEU A 816 -1.53 -12.74 2.88
N ALA A 817 -1.33 -13.99 2.47
CA ALA A 817 0.00 -14.58 2.38
C ALA A 817 0.90 -13.76 1.42
N ALA A 818 2.19 -13.68 1.72
CA ALA A 818 3.15 -12.85 0.98
C ALA A 818 3.34 -13.19 -0.51
N ASP A 819 2.85 -14.36 -0.94
CA ASP A 819 2.85 -14.86 -2.32
C ASP A 819 1.56 -14.51 -3.10
N ALA A 820 0.57 -13.89 -2.47
CA ALA A 820 -0.64 -13.42 -3.12
C ALA A 820 -0.39 -12.13 -3.92
N THR A 821 -0.81 -12.10 -5.19
CA THR A 821 -0.83 -10.86 -5.98
C THR A 821 -1.75 -9.85 -5.30
N PRO A 822 -1.32 -8.60 -5.03
CA PRO A 822 -2.16 -7.62 -4.34
C PRO A 822 -3.45 -7.38 -5.13
N PRO A 823 -4.61 -7.28 -4.46
CA PRO A 823 -5.86 -7.01 -5.13
C PRO A 823 -5.83 -5.60 -5.75
N ASN A 824 -6.39 -5.47 -6.94
CA ASN A 824 -6.63 -4.20 -7.61
C ASN A 824 -7.56 -3.32 -6.74
N PRO A 825 -7.21 -2.08 -6.40
CA PRO A 825 -8.01 -1.22 -5.51
C PRO A 825 -9.44 -0.95 -6.00
N ASP A 826 -9.72 -1.11 -7.30
CA ASP A 826 -11.02 -0.84 -7.91
C ASP A 826 -11.96 -2.07 -8.00
N GLN A 827 -11.54 -3.23 -7.48
CA GLN A 827 -12.40 -4.42 -7.43
C GLN A 827 -12.70 -4.82 -5.98
N PRO A 828 -13.99 -5.01 -5.61
CA PRO A 828 -14.29 -5.69 -4.36
C PRO A 828 -13.63 -7.06 -4.39
N VAL A 829 -12.98 -7.44 -3.29
CA VAL A 829 -12.32 -8.74 -3.11
C VAL A 829 -13.34 -9.85 -3.38
N SER A 830 -13.42 -10.27 -4.63
CA SER A 830 -14.22 -11.41 -5.02
C SER A 830 -13.52 -12.66 -4.50
N LYS A 831 -14.31 -13.68 -4.12
CA LYS A 831 -13.82 -15.02 -3.79
C LYS A 831 -12.75 -15.45 -4.80
N GLY A 832 -11.45 -15.37 -4.45
CA GLY A 832 -10.38 -15.86 -5.34
C GLY A 832 -9.01 -15.19 -5.29
N SER A 833 -8.77 -14.05 -4.63
CA SER A 833 -7.44 -13.41 -4.61
C SER A 833 -6.71 -13.60 -3.27
N GLY A 834 -5.77 -14.57 -3.23
CA GLY A 834 -4.85 -14.78 -2.12
C GLY A 834 -5.41 -15.60 -0.95
N ARG A 835 -4.56 -16.46 -0.36
CA ARG A 835 -4.89 -17.20 0.87
C ARG A 835 -4.79 -16.26 2.05
N ALA A 836 -5.87 -16.11 2.82
CA ALA A 836 -5.85 -15.32 4.04
C ALA A 836 -5.09 -16.06 5.15
N VAL A 837 -4.20 -15.35 5.85
CA VAL A 837 -3.31 -15.88 6.90
C VAL A 837 -3.63 -15.33 8.28
N GLY A 838 -4.53 -14.35 8.35
CA GLY A 838 -5.03 -13.75 9.58
C GLY A 838 -6.01 -12.62 9.27
N TYR A 839 -6.65 -12.09 10.28
CA TYR A 839 -7.51 -10.90 10.20
C TYR A 839 -7.04 -9.87 11.21
N TYR A 840 -6.69 -8.66 10.75
CA TYR A 840 -6.25 -7.60 11.65
C TYR A 840 -7.45 -6.88 12.27
N ASP A 841 -7.50 -6.89 13.60
CA ASP A 841 -8.49 -6.22 14.42
C ASP A 841 -7.86 -5.00 15.13
N PRO A 842 -8.13 -3.77 14.66
CA PRO A 842 -7.56 -2.56 15.26
C PRO A 842 -8.16 -2.22 16.63
N GLU A 843 -9.32 -2.76 17.03
CA GLU A 843 -9.94 -2.47 18.34
C GLU A 843 -9.13 -3.09 19.48
N HIS A 844 -8.57 -4.28 19.24
CA HIS A 844 -7.77 -5.03 20.21
C HIS A 844 -6.26 -5.06 19.90
N ASP A 845 -5.83 -4.39 18.82
CA ASP A 845 -4.46 -4.41 18.27
C ASP A 845 -3.90 -5.85 18.13
N GLN A 846 -4.66 -6.69 17.40
CA GLN A 846 -4.37 -8.10 17.29
C GLN A 846 -4.63 -8.67 15.90
N ILE A 847 -3.93 -9.75 15.58
CA ILE A 847 -4.18 -10.58 14.41
C ILE A 847 -5.00 -11.78 14.89
N ALA A 848 -6.28 -11.84 14.50
CA ALA A 848 -7.17 -12.96 14.77
C ALA A 848 -6.92 -14.08 13.75
N PHE A 849 -6.80 -15.31 14.24
CA PHE A 849 -6.74 -16.51 13.44
C PHE A 849 -8.07 -17.25 13.55
N VAL A 850 -8.84 -17.21 12.48
CA VAL A 850 -10.26 -17.58 12.45
C VAL A 850 -10.55 -18.57 11.33
N LYS A 851 -11.63 -19.34 11.49
CA LYS A 851 -12.19 -20.15 10.41
C LYS A 851 -13.44 -19.49 9.81
N ALA A 852 -13.83 -19.92 8.61
CA ALA A 852 -15.06 -19.49 7.99
C ALA A 852 -16.28 -19.80 8.89
N GLY A 853 -17.19 -18.83 9.00
CA GLY A 853 -18.39 -18.92 9.84
C GLY A 853 -18.19 -18.59 11.32
N ASP A 854 -16.95 -18.31 11.78
CA ASP A 854 -16.72 -17.80 13.14
C ASP A 854 -17.43 -16.46 13.34
N ARG A 855 -17.92 -16.22 14.56
CA ARG A 855 -18.64 -14.98 14.91
C ARG A 855 -18.06 -14.33 16.17
N ALA A 856 -17.57 -13.10 16.04
CA ALA A 856 -17.11 -12.26 17.15
C ALA A 856 -18.20 -11.27 17.58
N LEU A 857 -18.29 -11.01 18.90
CA LEU A 857 -19.15 -9.97 19.45
C LEU A 857 -18.39 -8.64 19.48
N ARG A 858 -18.95 -7.59 18.86
CA ARG A 858 -18.46 -6.20 19.03
C ARG A 858 -19.26 -5.46 20.10
N GLY A 859 -18.61 -4.45 20.69
CA GLY A 859 -19.16 -3.58 21.74
C GLY A 859 -20.55 -2.99 21.45
N ALA A 860 -21.16 -2.39 22.48
CA ALA A 860 -22.57 -2.11 22.80
C ALA A 860 -23.61 -1.68 21.71
N LYS A 861 -23.31 -1.63 20.41
CA LYS A 861 -24.26 -1.34 19.32
C LYS A 861 -24.11 -2.31 18.13
N TYR A 862 -24.76 -3.48 18.27
CA TYR A 862 -25.27 -4.37 17.21
C TYR A 862 -24.51 -4.43 15.86
N ARG A 863 -23.38 -5.14 15.81
CA ARG A 863 -22.95 -5.89 14.62
C ARG A 863 -22.14 -7.10 15.08
N GLN A 864 -22.66 -8.31 14.86
CA GLN A 864 -21.83 -9.51 14.91
C GLN A 864 -20.89 -9.44 13.71
N LEU A 865 -19.58 -9.52 13.96
CA LEU A 865 -18.60 -9.68 12.89
C LEU A 865 -18.57 -11.17 12.53
N GLU A 866 -19.00 -11.51 11.33
CA GLU A 866 -18.96 -12.87 10.79
C GLU A 866 -17.79 -12.98 9.80
N PHE A 867 -16.94 -13.97 10.01
CA PHE A 867 -15.81 -14.24 9.13
C PHE A 867 -16.25 -15.16 7.98
N TYR A 868 -15.92 -14.79 6.74
CA TYR A 868 -16.45 -15.45 5.53
C TYR A 868 -15.49 -16.44 4.88
N GLN A 869 -14.25 -16.52 5.37
CA GLN A 869 -13.20 -17.42 4.87
C GLN A 869 -12.23 -17.80 5.99
N ASP A 870 -11.53 -18.92 5.83
CA ASP A 870 -10.45 -19.33 6.72
C ASP A 870 -9.30 -18.32 6.63
N ALA A 871 -8.88 -17.76 7.76
CA ALA A 871 -7.80 -16.79 7.87
C ALA A 871 -6.90 -17.17 9.05
N ALA A 872 -6.04 -18.15 8.82
CA ALA A 872 -5.20 -18.75 9.84
C ALA A 872 -3.87 -19.25 9.23
N PRO A 873 -2.76 -19.23 9.99
CA PRO A 873 -1.52 -19.87 9.58
C PRO A 873 -1.72 -21.37 9.32
N LEU A 874 -1.23 -21.86 8.19
CA LEU A 874 -1.20 -23.29 7.89
C LEU A 874 0.12 -23.90 8.38
N THR A 875 0.05 -25.05 9.02
CA THR A 875 1.22 -25.72 9.60
C THR A 875 1.30 -27.19 9.19
N LEU A 876 2.54 -27.71 9.16
CA LEU A 876 2.89 -29.12 8.99
C LEU A 876 2.48 -29.75 7.64
N GLY A 877 3.19 -30.81 7.25
CA GLY A 877 3.06 -31.45 5.94
C GLY A 877 2.74 -32.94 6.02
N ASP A 878 2.19 -33.41 7.14
CA ASP A 878 1.82 -34.81 7.35
C ASP A 878 0.58 -34.96 8.25
N THR A 879 0.04 -36.16 8.37
CA THR A 879 -1.24 -36.42 9.06
C THR A 879 -1.10 -36.86 10.53
N ARG A 880 0.12 -36.83 11.08
CA ARG A 880 0.45 -37.29 12.45
C ARG A 880 0.14 -36.23 13.49
N HIS A 881 0.01 -36.66 14.74
CA HIS A 881 -0.11 -35.77 15.89
C HIS A 881 1.27 -35.22 16.29
N HIS A 882 1.33 -33.91 16.53
CA HIS A 882 2.53 -33.19 16.94
C HIS A 882 2.26 -32.27 18.13
N ARG A 883 3.24 -32.15 19.03
CA ARG A 883 3.26 -31.10 20.06
C ARG A 883 4.22 -30.01 19.63
N VAL A 884 3.67 -28.88 19.19
CA VAL A 884 4.44 -27.83 18.53
C VAL A 884 4.55 -26.60 19.42
N HIS A 885 5.77 -26.10 19.60
CA HIS A 885 6.02 -24.82 20.24
C HIS A 885 6.07 -23.71 19.19
N TYR A 886 5.05 -22.86 19.18
CA TYR A 886 4.97 -21.69 18.32
C TYR A 886 5.57 -20.46 18.98
N ARG A 887 6.37 -19.70 18.24
CA ARG A 887 6.91 -18.39 18.65
C ARG A 887 6.64 -17.38 17.55
N ALA A 888 6.03 -16.25 17.90
CA ALA A 888 5.88 -15.12 17.00
C ALA A 888 7.12 -14.21 17.08
N VAL A 889 7.58 -13.75 15.92
CA VAL A 889 8.67 -12.78 15.77
C VAL A 889 8.11 -11.57 15.04
N ALA A 890 7.79 -10.51 15.79
CA ALA A 890 7.29 -9.26 15.24
C ALA A 890 8.46 -8.36 14.87
N VAL A 891 8.51 -7.90 13.62
CA VAL A 891 9.60 -7.08 13.06
C VAL A 891 9.14 -5.64 12.92
N SER A 892 9.99 -4.69 13.32
CA SER A 892 9.72 -3.26 13.20
C SER A 892 9.54 -2.84 11.73
N ARG A 893 8.60 -1.91 11.50
CA ARG A 893 8.40 -1.25 10.21
C ARG A 893 9.33 -0.08 9.93
N ASP A 894 10.16 0.30 10.89
CA ASP A 894 11.02 1.48 10.81
C ASP A 894 12.51 1.09 10.76
N SER A 895 12.82 -0.11 10.27
CA SER A 895 14.21 -0.60 10.21
C SER A 895 15.12 0.29 9.37
N ASP A 896 14.58 0.96 8.35
CA ASP A 896 15.25 1.93 7.49
C ASP A 896 15.67 3.22 8.22
N CYS A 897 15.08 3.49 9.38
CA CYS A 897 15.32 4.68 10.19
C CYS A 897 16.47 4.53 11.20
N PHE A 898 17.16 3.39 11.21
CA PHE A 898 18.30 3.11 12.10
C PHE A 898 19.50 2.58 11.33
N GLU A 899 20.71 2.85 11.83
CA GLU A 899 21.93 2.27 11.26
C GLU A 899 21.99 0.75 11.49
N GLU A 900 22.57 0.02 10.53
CA GLU A 900 22.29 -1.41 10.34
C GLU A 900 22.90 -2.33 11.43
N PHE A 901 23.96 -1.95 12.18
CA PHE A 901 24.56 -2.84 13.20
C PHE A 901 25.35 -2.12 14.30
N VAL A 902 25.17 -2.55 15.56
CA VAL A 902 26.15 -2.40 16.67
C VAL A 902 26.32 -3.78 17.30
N ASP A 903 27.56 -4.24 17.51
CA ASP A 903 27.91 -5.49 18.21
C ASP A 903 27.22 -6.78 17.70
N GLY A 904 27.00 -6.89 16.39
CA GLY A 904 26.66 -8.16 15.73
C GLY A 904 25.26 -8.72 16.01
N LYS A 905 24.30 -7.91 16.46
CA LYS A 905 22.88 -8.33 16.57
C LYS A 905 21.94 -7.33 15.88
N PRO A 906 21.30 -7.69 14.75
CA PRO A 906 20.24 -6.87 14.17
C PRO A 906 18.99 -7.00 15.03
N GLY A 907 18.78 -6.04 15.93
CA GLY A 907 17.65 -6.06 16.86
C GLY A 907 16.45 -5.30 16.33
N PHE A 908 15.81 -5.72 15.22
CA PHE A 908 14.54 -5.12 14.77
C PHE A 908 13.31 -5.92 15.20
N ALA A 909 13.52 -7.06 15.85
CA ALA A 909 12.48 -8.03 16.15
C ALA A 909 12.21 -8.19 17.65
N ARG A 910 10.94 -8.39 18.00
CA ARG A 910 10.46 -8.83 19.32
C ARG A 910 9.95 -10.25 19.23
N HIS A 911 10.28 -11.04 20.24
CA HIS A 911 9.92 -12.45 20.31
C HIS A 911 8.83 -12.66 21.35
N SER A 912 7.84 -13.48 21.03
CA SER A 912 6.86 -13.95 22.01
C SER A 912 7.48 -15.00 22.94
N LYS A 913 6.80 -15.27 24.06
CA LYS A 913 6.98 -16.55 24.76
C LYS A 913 6.48 -17.68 23.85
N PRO A 914 7.10 -18.87 23.85
CA PRO A 914 6.58 -20.02 23.12
C PRO A 914 5.20 -20.41 23.65
N ALA A 915 4.26 -20.66 22.74
CA ALA A 915 2.97 -21.29 23.04
C ALA A 915 3.02 -22.74 22.57
N GLU A 916 2.75 -23.69 23.46
CA GLU A 916 2.63 -25.11 23.11
C GLU A 916 1.21 -25.38 22.58
N VAL A 917 1.12 -26.06 21.45
CA VAL A 917 -0.14 -26.41 20.80
C VAL A 917 -0.12 -27.88 20.42
N SER A 918 -1.20 -28.58 20.76
CA SER A 918 -1.48 -29.94 20.32
C SER A 918 -2.11 -29.89 18.93
N ILE A 919 -1.42 -30.42 17.92
CA ILE A 919 -1.94 -30.54 16.55
C ILE A 919 -2.47 -31.97 16.38
N PRO A 920 -3.80 -32.18 16.20
CA PRO A 920 -4.37 -33.52 16.22
C PRO A 920 -3.95 -34.35 15.00
N ALA A 921 -3.89 -35.68 15.17
CA ALA A 921 -3.74 -36.59 14.04
C ALA A 921 -5.03 -36.61 13.20
N SER A 922 -4.89 -36.46 11.88
CA SER A 922 -6.02 -36.41 10.94
C SER A 922 -6.25 -37.73 10.20
N SER A 923 -5.33 -38.69 10.31
CA SER A 923 -5.43 -40.02 9.71
C SER A 923 -5.34 -41.12 10.77
N ARG A 924 -5.98 -42.25 10.48
CA ARG A 924 -5.94 -43.43 11.36
C ARG A 924 -4.51 -43.96 11.51
N PRO A 925 -4.09 -44.39 12.71
CA PRO A 925 -2.85 -45.11 12.91
C PRO A 925 -2.77 -46.37 12.05
N GLN A 926 -1.55 -46.82 11.77
CA GLN A 926 -1.32 -48.15 11.20
C GLN A 926 -1.75 -49.24 12.18
N ALA A 927 -2.09 -50.42 11.65
CA ALA A 927 -2.45 -51.56 12.48
C ALA A 927 -1.26 -52.00 13.35
N PRO A 928 -1.48 -52.49 14.59
CA PRO A 928 -0.41 -53.08 15.37
C PRO A 928 0.09 -54.35 14.67
N ASP A 929 1.42 -54.52 14.59
CA ASP A 929 2.04 -55.74 14.07
C ASP A 929 2.52 -56.58 15.27
N ILE A 930 1.74 -57.61 15.61
CA ILE A 930 1.93 -58.40 16.83
C ILE A 930 3.00 -59.46 16.57
N ALA A 931 4.09 -59.40 17.34
CA ALA A 931 5.13 -60.43 17.29
C ALA A 931 4.68 -61.68 18.06
N TYR A 932 4.28 -61.51 19.33
CA TYR A 932 3.72 -62.56 20.19
C TYR A 932 3.21 -61.96 21.51
N VAL A 933 2.39 -62.72 22.24
CA VAL A 933 1.91 -62.38 23.58
C VAL A 933 2.42 -63.41 24.57
N VAL A 934 2.98 -62.96 25.70
CA VAL A 934 3.45 -63.83 26.78
C VAL A 934 2.82 -63.43 28.10
N PRO A 935 2.53 -64.37 29.01
CA PRO A 935 2.18 -64.04 30.39
C PRO A 935 3.27 -63.20 31.04
N SER A 936 2.86 -62.14 31.71
CA SER A 936 3.71 -61.34 32.58
C SER A 936 3.23 -61.49 34.02
N PHE A 937 4.15 -61.34 34.95
CA PHE A 937 3.89 -61.49 36.37
C PHE A 937 4.49 -60.29 37.09
N ALA A 938 3.82 -59.84 38.14
CA ALA A 938 4.38 -58.85 39.05
C ALA A 938 4.59 -59.50 40.42
N TRP A 939 5.67 -59.12 41.10
CA TRP A 939 5.97 -59.59 42.45
C TRP A 939 6.02 -58.41 43.42
N GLN A 940 5.35 -58.54 44.56
CA GLN A 940 5.55 -57.66 45.71
C GLN A 940 6.16 -58.49 46.84
N ARG A 941 7.42 -58.20 47.14
CA ARG A 941 8.18 -58.86 48.20
C ARG A 941 8.37 -57.91 49.38
N GLN A 942 8.16 -58.41 50.59
CA GLN A 942 8.55 -57.75 51.83
C GLN A 942 9.59 -58.63 52.50
N THR A 943 10.82 -58.16 52.53
CA THR A 943 11.97 -58.89 53.07
C THR A 943 12.57 -58.25 54.31
N ASP A 944 12.12 -57.08 54.74
CA ASP A 944 12.85 -56.32 55.78
C ASP A 944 12.49 -56.71 57.22
N THR A 945 11.65 -57.72 57.41
CA THR A 945 11.21 -58.17 58.74
C THR A 945 11.41 -59.67 58.90
N GLY A 946 11.28 -60.17 60.14
CA GLY A 946 11.25 -61.62 60.43
C GLY A 946 10.06 -62.38 59.82
N VAL A 947 9.17 -61.66 59.12
CA VAL A 947 8.15 -62.23 58.24
C VAL A 947 8.49 -61.85 56.80
N LYS A 948 8.80 -62.85 55.97
CA LYS A 948 8.91 -62.68 54.52
C LYS A 948 7.55 -62.89 53.89
N ARG A 949 7.14 -61.95 53.06
CA ARG A 949 5.93 -62.06 52.25
C ARG A 949 6.30 -61.91 50.78
N SER A 950 5.82 -62.80 49.92
CA SER A 950 5.89 -62.63 48.47
C SER A 950 4.48 -62.77 47.90
N LEU A 951 3.98 -61.74 47.23
CA LEU A 951 2.76 -61.80 46.44
C LEU A 951 3.16 -61.83 44.98
N ARG A 952 2.74 -62.85 44.24
CA ARG A 952 2.77 -62.86 42.77
C ARG A 952 1.38 -62.51 42.25
N PHE A 953 1.28 -61.39 41.57
CA PHE A 953 0.10 -61.02 40.80
C PHE A 953 0.18 -61.69 39.43
N GLY A 954 -0.87 -62.43 39.11
CA GLY A 954 -1.16 -63.00 37.80
C GLY A 954 -2.03 -62.05 36.97
N GLY A 955 -2.71 -62.56 35.96
CA GLY A 955 -3.56 -61.77 35.05
C GLY A 955 -2.80 -60.83 34.10
N GLY A 956 -1.47 -60.71 34.24
CA GLY A 956 -0.61 -59.90 33.39
C GLY A 956 -0.30 -60.56 32.05
N LEU A 957 -0.33 -59.76 30.98
CA LEU A 957 0.16 -60.11 29.65
C LEU A 957 1.13 -59.04 29.16
N ARG A 958 2.24 -59.48 28.55
CA ARG A 958 3.12 -58.64 27.77
C ARG A 958 2.92 -58.92 26.29
N VAL A 959 2.49 -57.92 25.56
CA VAL A 959 2.34 -57.98 24.10
C VAL A 959 3.61 -57.43 23.48
N TYR A 960 4.34 -58.23 22.72
CA TYR A 960 5.46 -57.78 21.90
C TYR A 960 5.00 -57.44 20.49
N LEU A 961 5.52 -56.35 19.94
CA LEU A 961 5.13 -55.72 18.68
C LEU A 961 6.37 -55.48 17.81
N ASN A 962 6.26 -55.75 16.52
CA ASN A 962 7.30 -55.42 15.55
C ASN A 962 7.37 -53.90 15.32
N ARG A 963 8.54 -53.44 14.88
CA ARG A 963 8.78 -52.07 14.42
C ARG A 963 8.20 -51.87 13.02
N PRO A 964 7.76 -50.66 12.61
CA PRO A 964 7.90 -49.38 13.30
C PRO A 964 6.69 -48.97 14.19
N TRP A 965 6.94 -48.09 15.17
CA TRP A 965 5.94 -47.42 16.01
C TRP A 965 5.81 -45.91 15.70
N TYR A 966 4.78 -45.24 16.25
CA TYR A 966 4.46 -43.80 16.03
C TYR A 966 3.91 -43.43 14.65
N SER A 967 3.11 -44.32 14.06
CA SER A 967 2.49 -44.11 12.74
C SER A 967 1.53 -42.91 12.68
N SER A 968 0.92 -42.57 13.82
CA SER A 968 0.00 -41.44 14.02
C SER A 968 0.62 -40.32 14.87
N GLY A 969 1.93 -40.35 15.10
CA GLY A 969 2.68 -39.33 15.84
C GLY A 969 2.87 -39.62 17.33
N ALA A 970 3.32 -38.60 18.05
CA ALA A 970 3.66 -38.71 19.47
C ALA A 970 2.44 -39.12 20.31
N GLY A 971 2.66 -39.95 21.34
CA GLY A 971 1.58 -40.40 22.23
C GLY A 971 0.74 -41.58 21.70
N GLU A 972 1.14 -42.22 20.61
CA GLU A 972 0.50 -43.46 20.11
C GLU A 972 0.61 -44.59 21.14
N LEU A 973 -0.55 -45.12 21.57
CA LEU A 973 -0.70 -46.18 22.56
C LEU A 973 -1.13 -47.51 21.94
N LEU A 974 -0.93 -48.62 22.64
CA LEU A 974 -1.56 -49.89 22.28
C LEU A 974 -2.96 -49.94 22.92
N GLY A 975 -4.00 -49.99 22.09
CA GLY A 975 -5.39 -50.13 22.51
C GLY A 975 -5.88 -51.58 22.45
N VAL A 976 -6.76 -51.94 23.37
CA VAL A 976 -7.57 -53.16 23.37
C VAL A 976 -8.99 -52.76 23.00
N SER A 977 -9.49 -53.32 21.90
CA SER A 977 -10.85 -53.10 21.39
C SER A 977 -11.85 -53.95 22.16
N LEU A 978 -12.92 -53.34 22.64
CA LEU A 978 -13.94 -53.89 23.52
C LEU A 978 -15.34 -53.63 22.95
N TRP A 979 -16.32 -54.35 23.48
CA TRP A 979 -17.71 -54.20 23.10
C TRP A 979 -18.30 -52.88 23.63
N SER A 980 -18.96 -52.10 22.76
CA SER A 980 -19.55 -50.78 23.07
C SER A 980 -21.08 -50.81 23.31
N GLY A 981 -21.73 -51.97 23.14
CA GLY A 981 -23.19 -52.10 23.26
C GLY A 981 -23.69 -52.09 24.70
N GLN A 982 -24.90 -51.55 24.91
CA GLN A 982 -25.57 -51.48 26.21
C GLN A 982 -25.92 -52.87 26.78
N ALA A 983 -26.17 -53.86 25.92
CA ALA A 983 -26.40 -55.26 26.27
C ALA A 983 -25.22 -56.14 25.84
N TRP A 984 -25.03 -57.28 26.51
CA TRP A 984 -24.01 -58.26 26.13
C TRP A 984 -24.30 -58.84 24.74
N PRO A 985 -23.26 -59.09 23.92
CA PRO A 985 -23.46 -59.65 22.59
C PRO A 985 -23.95 -61.09 22.71
N ASP A 986 -24.98 -61.43 21.94
CA ASP A 986 -25.46 -62.80 21.80
C ASP A 986 -24.46 -63.69 21.03
N ASP A 987 -24.70 -65.00 20.96
CA ASP A 987 -23.79 -65.93 20.26
C ASP A 987 -23.64 -65.66 18.76
N THR A 988 -24.65 -65.06 18.12
CA THR A 988 -24.64 -64.72 16.70
C THR A 988 -23.77 -63.48 16.47
N GLU A 989 -23.94 -62.45 17.30
CA GLU A 989 -23.15 -61.23 17.31
C GLU A 989 -21.69 -61.52 17.66
N ARG A 990 -21.45 -62.35 18.68
CA ARG A 990 -20.10 -62.84 19.02
C ARG A 990 -19.44 -63.53 17.84
N LYS A 991 -20.13 -64.42 17.13
CA LYS A 991 -19.57 -65.12 15.95
C LYS A 991 -19.28 -64.19 14.78
N ARG A 992 -20.13 -63.19 14.53
CA ARG A 992 -19.98 -62.23 13.43
C ARG A 992 -18.86 -61.22 13.72
N LEU A 993 -18.79 -60.70 14.93
CA LEU A 993 -17.90 -59.59 15.30
C LEU A 993 -16.64 -60.01 16.07
N LYS A 994 -16.39 -61.32 16.22
CA LYS A 994 -15.23 -61.87 16.96
C LYS A 994 -13.86 -61.34 16.54
N SER A 995 -13.74 -60.78 15.34
CA SER A 995 -12.49 -60.20 14.82
C SER A 995 -12.24 -58.77 15.27
N TYR A 996 -13.23 -58.12 15.87
CA TYR A 996 -13.23 -56.67 16.11
C TYR A 996 -13.19 -56.29 17.58
N PHE A 997 -13.46 -57.23 18.51
CA PHE A 997 -13.41 -56.98 19.95
C PHE A 997 -12.83 -58.17 20.72
N THR A 998 -12.29 -57.87 21.90
CA THR A 998 -11.60 -58.83 22.77
C THR A 998 -12.56 -59.79 23.44
N GLN A 999 -12.18 -61.06 23.51
CA GLN A 999 -12.99 -62.13 24.09
C GLN A 999 -12.19 -62.96 25.07
N TRP A 1000 -12.88 -63.51 26.07
CA TRP A 1000 -12.31 -64.52 26.97
C TRP A 1000 -13.23 -65.75 27.07
N GLY A 1001 -12.64 -66.87 27.48
CA GLY A 1001 -13.32 -68.14 27.69
C GLY A 1001 -12.66 -68.91 28.83
N MET A 1002 -13.43 -69.78 29.47
CA MET A 1002 -12.92 -70.65 30.53
C MET A 1002 -11.95 -71.70 29.96
N ASP A 1003 -11.03 -72.19 30.80
CA ASP A 1003 -10.19 -73.33 30.45
C ASP A 1003 -11.08 -74.57 30.23
N PRO A 1004 -10.98 -75.28 29.08
CA PRO A 1004 -11.83 -76.44 28.81
C PRO A 1004 -11.47 -77.69 29.64
N ILE A 1005 -10.31 -77.73 30.28
CA ILE A 1005 -9.84 -78.88 31.08
C ILE A 1005 -10.35 -78.79 32.53
N TRP A 1006 -10.47 -77.57 33.06
CA TRP A 1006 -10.68 -77.31 34.47
C TRP A 1006 -12.05 -76.70 34.76
N ASP A 1007 -12.70 -77.18 35.82
CA ASP A 1007 -13.91 -76.58 36.37
C ASP A 1007 -13.54 -75.51 37.40
N THR A 1008 -14.15 -74.34 37.30
CA THR A 1008 -13.85 -73.14 38.10
C THR A 1008 -15.03 -72.17 37.99
N ARG A 1009 -15.04 -71.10 38.80
CA ARG A 1009 -16.04 -70.03 38.71
C ARG A 1009 -16.19 -69.48 37.27
N ALA A 1010 -17.44 -69.30 36.83
CA ALA A 1010 -17.75 -68.80 35.50
C ALA A 1010 -17.33 -67.34 35.29
N LEU A 1011 -16.88 -67.03 34.07
CA LEU A 1011 -16.55 -65.66 33.64
C LEU A 1011 -17.83 -64.80 33.47
N GLY A 1012 -17.74 -63.53 33.81
CA GLY A 1012 -18.79 -62.55 33.52
C GLY A 1012 -18.68 -62.03 32.09
N GLY A 1013 -19.63 -62.36 31.22
CA GLY A 1013 -19.82 -61.72 29.91
C GLY A 1013 -18.57 -61.65 29.01
N VAL A 1014 -18.42 -60.55 28.27
CA VAL A 1014 -17.19 -60.18 27.53
C VAL A 1014 -16.41 -59.16 28.36
N PRO A 1015 -15.08 -59.04 28.19
CA PRO A 1015 -14.29 -58.00 28.86
C PRO A 1015 -14.83 -56.59 28.60
N GLN A 1016 -14.92 -55.80 29.66
CA GLN A 1016 -15.31 -54.39 29.63
C GLN A 1016 -14.16 -53.50 30.13
N ILE A 1017 -14.31 -52.19 30.00
CA ILE A 1017 -13.30 -51.20 30.42
C ILE A 1017 -12.82 -51.44 31.86
N GLY A 1018 -13.74 -51.82 32.77
CA GLY A 1018 -13.44 -52.06 34.18
C GLY A 1018 -12.53 -53.25 34.46
N ASN A 1019 -12.41 -54.21 33.52
CA ASN A 1019 -11.54 -55.38 33.67
C ASN A 1019 -10.06 -55.08 33.41
N PHE A 1020 -9.71 -53.85 33.07
CA PHE A 1020 -8.35 -53.41 32.78
C PHE A 1020 -7.93 -52.33 33.79
N PRO A 1021 -7.46 -52.73 34.99
CA PRO A 1021 -7.18 -51.81 36.08
C PRO A 1021 -6.00 -50.86 35.81
N ASP A 1022 -5.07 -51.24 34.95
CA ASP A 1022 -3.84 -50.52 34.61
C ASP A 1022 -3.92 -49.73 33.29
N ARG A 1023 -5.13 -49.57 32.72
CA ARG A 1023 -5.36 -48.71 31.56
C ARG A 1023 -4.95 -47.26 31.87
N ILE A 1024 -4.27 -46.61 30.93
CA ILE A 1024 -3.85 -45.21 31.07
C ILE A 1024 -4.73 -44.24 30.28
N ALA A 1025 -5.49 -44.75 29.31
CA ALA A 1025 -6.49 -44.00 28.58
C ALA A 1025 -7.66 -44.90 28.19
N GLN A 1026 -8.83 -44.30 27.98
CA GLN A 1026 -10.04 -44.99 27.53
C GLN A 1026 -10.88 -44.09 26.65
N ALA A 1027 -11.65 -44.68 25.73
CA ALA A 1027 -12.66 -43.99 24.95
C ALA A 1027 -13.82 -44.94 24.63
N SER A 1028 -15.05 -44.44 24.69
CA SER A 1028 -16.26 -45.20 24.35
C SER A 1028 -16.87 -44.73 23.03
N GLY A 1029 -17.51 -45.64 22.31
CA GLY A 1029 -18.19 -45.31 21.05
C GLY A 1029 -17.27 -44.86 19.91
N VAL A 1030 -16.01 -45.32 19.89
CA VAL A 1030 -15.01 -44.91 18.88
C VAL A 1030 -15.28 -45.66 17.57
N SER A 1031 -15.24 -44.94 16.45
CA SER A 1031 -15.40 -45.54 15.12
C SER A 1031 -14.24 -46.48 14.77
N LEU A 1032 -14.54 -47.76 14.54
CA LEU A 1032 -13.60 -48.78 14.08
C LEU A 1032 -13.78 -49.02 12.58
N ALA A 1033 -12.69 -48.95 11.82
CA ALA A 1033 -12.70 -49.29 10.41
C ALA A 1033 -12.86 -50.82 10.22
N ALA A 1034 -14.04 -51.24 9.75
CA ALA A 1034 -14.36 -52.63 9.43
C ALA A 1034 -14.80 -52.76 7.96
N PRO A 1035 -14.18 -53.64 7.14
CA PRO A 1035 -14.53 -53.79 5.73
C PRO A 1035 -15.96 -54.30 5.46
N ASP A 1036 -16.56 -54.98 6.42
CA ASP A 1036 -17.82 -55.74 6.30
C ASP A 1036 -18.94 -55.22 7.22
N VAL A 1037 -18.69 -54.14 7.97
CA VAL A 1037 -19.66 -53.53 8.90
C VAL A 1037 -19.56 -52.01 8.86
N GLU A 1038 -20.61 -51.35 8.37
CA GLU A 1038 -20.72 -49.89 8.40
C GLU A 1038 -20.93 -49.38 9.84
N ASN A 1039 -20.28 -48.25 10.17
CA ASN A 1039 -20.44 -47.53 11.44
C ASN A 1039 -20.22 -48.37 12.71
N LEU A 1040 -19.33 -49.36 12.65
CA LEU A 1040 -18.97 -50.14 13.83
C LEU A 1040 -18.31 -49.25 14.89
N GLN A 1041 -18.88 -49.23 16.09
CA GLN A 1041 -18.31 -48.53 17.24
C GLN A 1041 -17.78 -49.53 18.28
N VAL A 1042 -16.65 -49.20 18.89
CA VAL A 1042 -16.01 -50.01 19.93
C VAL A 1042 -15.60 -49.14 21.11
N ASP A 1043 -15.51 -49.76 22.26
CA ASP A 1043 -14.86 -49.18 23.43
C ASP A 1043 -13.38 -49.54 23.40
N VAL A 1044 -12.52 -48.66 23.85
CA VAL A 1044 -11.06 -48.84 23.79
C VAL A 1044 -10.47 -48.52 25.13
N VAL A 1045 -9.60 -49.41 25.62
CA VAL A 1045 -8.69 -49.15 26.73
C VAL A 1045 -7.26 -49.23 26.22
N ALA A 1046 -6.39 -48.31 26.63
CA ALA A 1046 -5.07 -48.19 26.05
C ALA A 1046 -3.94 -48.20 27.09
N PHE A 1047 -2.78 -48.69 26.66
CA PHE A 1047 -1.59 -48.96 27.45
C PHE A 1047 -0.35 -48.32 26.81
N ALA A 1048 0.60 -47.88 27.64
CA ALA A 1048 1.87 -47.34 27.17
C ALA A 1048 2.74 -48.43 26.53
N THR A 1049 3.29 -48.13 25.36
CA THR A 1049 4.30 -48.97 24.72
C THR A 1049 5.71 -48.56 25.15
N ARG A 1050 6.58 -49.55 25.36
CA ARG A 1050 7.99 -49.38 25.74
C ARG A 1050 8.87 -50.14 24.76
N PHE A 1051 10.05 -49.61 24.46
CA PHE A 1051 11.01 -50.28 23.58
C PHE A 1051 11.93 -51.19 24.39
N ASP A 1052 12.10 -52.43 23.96
CA ASP A 1052 13.07 -53.39 24.49
C ASP A 1052 14.34 -53.34 23.63
N PRO A 1053 15.46 -52.73 24.10
CA PRO A 1053 16.66 -52.57 23.31
C PRO A 1053 17.41 -53.89 23.05
N GLU A 1054 17.20 -54.92 23.87
CA GLU A 1054 17.82 -56.23 23.67
C GLU A 1054 17.07 -57.01 22.58
N ARG A 1055 15.74 -56.99 22.62
CA ARG A 1055 14.89 -57.71 21.65
C ARG A 1055 14.62 -56.93 20.38
N LYS A 1056 14.87 -55.62 20.37
CA LYS A 1056 14.51 -54.68 19.29
C LYS A 1056 13.01 -54.70 18.94
N LEU A 1057 12.17 -54.91 19.95
CA LEU A 1057 10.71 -54.97 19.83
C LEU A 1057 10.08 -53.92 20.74
N TRP A 1058 8.90 -53.42 20.35
CA TRP A 1058 8.04 -52.70 21.28
C TRP A 1058 7.28 -53.69 22.13
N PHE A 1059 6.95 -53.32 23.36
CA PHE A 1059 6.06 -54.10 24.19
C PHE A 1059 5.10 -53.22 25.00
N ALA A 1060 3.92 -53.75 25.29
CA ALA A 1060 3.00 -53.19 26.26
C ALA A 1060 2.66 -54.26 27.29
N ASP A 1061 2.67 -53.86 28.56
CA ASP A 1061 2.17 -54.66 29.66
C ASP A 1061 0.72 -54.26 29.91
N LEU A 1062 -0.17 -55.26 29.99
CA LEU A 1062 -1.55 -55.08 30.39
C LEU A 1062 -1.94 -56.12 31.44
N THR A 1063 -2.81 -55.74 32.36
CA THR A 1063 -3.33 -56.61 33.41
C THR A 1063 -4.83 -56.77 33.20
N LEU A 1064 -5.32 -58.00 33.29
CA LEU A 1064 -6.74 -58.31 33.20
C LEU A 1064 -7.25 -58.83 34.54
N ASP A 1065 -8.25 -58.15 35.08
CA ASP A 1065 -9.05 -58.66 36.18
C ASP A 1065 -10.14 -59.59 35.63
N HIS A 1066 -9.91 -60.89 35.83
CA HIS A 1066 -10.79 -61.97 35.44
C HIS A 1066 -11.56 -62.58 36.64
N GLY A 1067 -11.59 -61.88 37.78
CA GLY A 1067 -12.22 -62.35 39.00
C GLY A 1067 -11.64 -63.69 39.50
N ASP A 1068 -12.50 -64.53 40.09
CA ASP A 1068 -12.05 -65.78 40.72
C ASP A 1068 -11.93 -66.98 39.75
N THR A 1069 -11.95 -66.75 38.42
CA THR A 1069 -11.83 -67.83 37.43
C THR A 1069 -10.37 -68.30 37.33
N TYR A 1070 -10.15 -69.62 37.45
CA TYR A 1070 -8.82 -70.21 37.28
C TYR A 1070 -8.41 -70.27 35.80
N MET A 1071 -7.30 -69.61 35.49
CA MET A 1071 -6.59 -69.65 34.21
C MET A 1071 -7.43 -69.54 32.92
N PRO A 1072 -8.30 -68.52 32.77
CA PRO A 1072 -9.08 -68.35 31.54
C PRO A 1072 -8.20 -68.00 30.34
N PHE A 1073 -8.66 -68.36 29.14
CA PHE A 1073 -8.07 -67.94 27.87
C PHE A 1073 -8.64 -66.59 27.45
N VAL A 1074 -7.78 -65.68 27.02
CA VAL A 1074 -8.15 -64.42 26.39
C VAL A 1074 -7.62 -64.36 24.97
N ARG A 1075 -8.42 -63.80 24.07
CA ARG A 1075 -8.03 -63.44 22.71
C ARG A 1075 -8.21 -61.94 22.54
N LEU A 1076 -7.08 -61.22 22.57
CA LEU A 1076 -7.06 -59.77 22.48
C LEU A 1076 -7.33 -59.31 21.04
N ALA A 1077 -8.25 -58.36 20.87
CA ALA A 1077 -8.37 -57.56 19.65
C ALA A 1077 -7.63 -56.24 19.88
N LEU A 1078 -6.46 -56.09 19.27
CA LEU A 1078 -5.57 -54.97 19.49
C LEU A 1078 -5.67 -53.93 18.36
N VAL A 1079 -5.63 -52.67 18.73
CA VAL A 1079 -5.57 -51.51 17.84
C VAL A 1079 -4.41 -50.61 18.28
N ARG A 1080 -3.88 -49.76 17.39
CA ARG A 1080 -3.12 -48.60 17.83
C ARG A 1080 -4.11 -47.48 18.11
N TYR A 1081 -3.93 -46.78 19.22
CA TYR A 1081 -4.83 -45.73 19.69
C TYR A 1081 -4.08 -44.41 19.84
N GLN A 1082 -4.59 -43.36 19.21
CA GLN A 1082 -4.09 -41.99 19.34
C GLN A 1082 -5.15 -41.15 20.05
N PRO A 1083 -4.96 -40.81 21.34
CA PRO A 1083 -5.92 -40.00 22.09
C PRO A 1083 -6.12 -38.61 21.47
N GLU A 1084 -5.06 -38.03 20.91
CA GLU A 1084 -5.02 -36.69 20.32
C GLU A 1084 -5.29 -36.73 18.80
N ALA A 1085 -6.21 -37.58 18.35
CA ALA A 1085 -6.66 -37.66 16.96
C ALA A 1085 -8.08 -37.12 16.79
N LEU A 1086 -8.40 -36.69 15.57
CA LEU A 1086 -9.78 -36.40 15.17
C LEU A 1086 -10.69 -37.61 15.46
N PRO A 1087 -11.99 -37.42 15.77
CA PRO A 1087 -12.87 -38.49 16.23
C PRO A 1087 -12.82 -39.78 15.39
N ASP A 1088 -12.83 -39.66 14.06
CA ASP A 1088 -12.78 -40.79 13.13
C ASP A 1088 -11.37 -41.33 12.84
N ALA A 1089 -10.32 -40.70 13.39
CA ALA A 1089 -8.92 -41.05 13.21
C ALA A 1089 -8.28 -41.71 14.46
N ARG A 1090 -9.04 -41.92 15.54
CA ARG A 1090 -8.52 -42.35 16.85
C ARG A 1090 -7.90 -43.75 16.91
N ILE A 1091 -8.40 -44.68 16.10
CA ILE A 1091 -7.94 -46.08 16.13
C ILE A 1091 -7.64 -46.63 14.74
N SER A 1092 -6.63 -47.50 14.71
CA SER A 1092 -6.34 -48.35 13.55
C SER A 1092 -7.43 -49.40 13.34
N ARG A 1093 -7.29 -50.19 12.26
CA ARG A 1093 -7.99 -51.50 12.17
C ARG A 1093 -7.59 -52.41 13.34
N ALA A 1094 -8.50 -53.28 13.76
CA ALA A 1094 -8.25 -54.29 14.80
C ALA A 1094 -7.44 -55.46 14.26
N VAL A 1095 -6.53 -55.99 15.08
CA VAL A 1095 -5.72 -57.19 14.80
C VAL A 1095 -5.86 -58.14 15.99
N LEU A 1096 -6.20 -59.40 15.71
CA LEU A 1096 -6.32 -60.41 16.75
C LEU A 1096 -4.94 -60.94 17.16
N ALA A 1097 -4.68 -60.97 18.46
CA ALA A 1097 -3.59 -61.75 19.02
C ALA A 1097 -3.93 -63.25 19.05
N ASP A 1098 -2.91 -64.07 19.25
CA ASP A 1098 -3.08 -65.47 19.64
C ASP A 1098 -3.73 -65.58 21.03
N PHE A 1099 -4.28 -66.75 21.32
CA PHE A 1099 -4.84 -67.02 22.64
C PHE A 1099 -3.74 -67.01 23.70
N ALA A 1100 -3.94 -66.21 24.73
CA ALA A 1100 -3.07 -66.17 25.91
C ALA A 1100 -3.86 -66.67 27.14
N GLN A 1101 -3.18 -67.38 28.03
CA GLN A 1101 -3.78 -67.85 29.27
C GLN A 1101 -3.40 -66.91 30.41
N LEU A 1102 -4.41 -66.42 31.13
CA LEU A 1102 -4.20 -65.56 32.29
C LEU A 1102 -3.76 -66.42 33.48
N THR A 1103 -2.74 -66.02 34.22
CA THR A 1103 -2.25 -66.81 35.35
C THR A 1103 -2.91 -66.34 36.65
N PRO A 1104 -3.07 -67.21 37.67
CA PRO A 1104 -3.72 -66.81 38.91
C PRO A 1104 -2.73 -66.19 39.90
N ASP A 1105 -3.25 -65.32 40.77
CA ASP A 1105 -2.51 -64.74 41.88
C ASP A 1105 -2.06 -65.80 42.89
N ARG A 1106 -0.89 -65.56 43.52
CA ARG A 1106 -0.32 -66.40 44.58
C ARG A 1106 0.24 -65.54 45.71
N ALA A 1107 -0.07 -65.89 46.94
CA ALA A 1107 0.51 -65.27 48.13
C ALA A 1107 1.32 -66.31 48.90
N LEU A 1108 2.60 -66.02 49.11
CA LEU A 1108 3.55 -66.76 49.94
C LEU A 1108 3.87 -65.98 51.21
N LEU A 1109 3.81 -66.65 52.36
CA LEU A 1109 4.25 -66.14 53.65
C LEU A 1109 5.25 -67.10 54.28
N VAL A 1110 6.43 -66.60 54.67
CA VAL A 1110 7.43 -67.33 55.43
C VAL A 1110 7.74 -66.57 56.71
N HIS A 1111 7.64 -67.21 57.87
CA HIS A 1111 8.03 -66.59 59.13
C HIS A 1111 8.71 -67.60 60.05
N ALA A 1112 9.66 -67.13 60.85
CA ALA A 1112 10.23 -67.93 61.93
C ALA A 1112 9.22 -68.11 63.06
N ASP A 1113 9.26 -69.27 63.70
CA ASP A 1113 8.54 -69.46 64.96
C ASP A 1113 9.36 -68.80 66.09
N PRO A 1114 8.84 -67.75 66.79
CA PRO A 1114 9.61 -67.03 67.80
C PRO A 1114 9.99 -67.90 69.01
N VAL A 1115 9.38 -69.08 69.17
CA VAL A 1115 9.69 -70.03 70.24
C VAL A 1115 10.68 -71.11 69.77
N GLN A 1116 10.76 -71.39 68.46
CA GLN A 1116 11.61 -72.43 67.88
C GLN A 1116 12.55 -71.84 66.82
N THR A 1117 13.74 -71.40 67.26
CA THR A 1117 14.80 -70.76 66.45
C THR A 1117 15.41 -71.63 65.33
N ARG A 1118 14.95 -72.87 65.17
CA ARG A 1118 15.35 -73.80 64.09
C ARG A 1118 14.21 -74.14 63.11
N SER A 1119 13.07 -73.46 63.21
CA SER A 1119 11.88 -73.77 62.40
C SER A 1119 11.33 -72.55 61.66
N LEU A 1120 10.93 -72.75 60.41
CA LEU A 1120 10.23 -71.76 59.59
C LEU A 1120 8.86 -72.31 59.19
N ARG A 1121 7.82 -71.47 59.24
CA ARG A 1121 6.50 -71.80 58.68
C ARG A 1121 6.35 -71.17 57.31
N VAL A 1122 5.84 -71.94 56.36
CA VAL A 1122 5.61 -71.54 54.96
C VAL A 1122 4.11 -71.70 54.67
N GLN A 1123 3.48 -70.66 54.13
CA GLN A 1123 2.07 -70.68 53.72
C GLN A 1123 1.96 -70.19 52.28
N VAL A 1124 1.21 -70.91 51.44
CA VAL A 1124 0.90 -70.49 50.07
C VAL A 1124 -0.62 -70.49 49.87
N SER A 1125 -1.18 -69.40 49.32
CA SER A 1125 -2.60 -69.30 49.01
C SER A 1125 -2.87 -68.70 47.64
N GLY A 1126 -3.96 -69.14 46.99
CA GLY A 1126 -4.41 -68.63 45.69
C GLY A 1126 -5.53 -69.46 45.08
N ILE A 1127 -6.07 -69.03 43.94
CA ILE A 1127 -7.13 -69.75 43.21
C ILE A 1127 -6.55 -71.02 42.58
N ILE A 1128 -7.25 -72.14 42.74
CA ILE A 1128 -6.90 -73.46 42.17
C ILE A 1128 -8.08 -74.04 41.38
N PRO A 1129 -7.84 -74.90 40.39
CA PRO A 1129 -8.91 -75.50 39.60
C PRO A 1129 -9.53 -76.70 40.33
N ARG A 1130 -10.73 -77.06 39.88
CA ARG A 1130 -11.31 -78.39 40.07
C ARG A 1130 -11.20 -79.15 38.75
N GLY A 1131 -11.06 -80.46 38.80
CA GLY A 1131 -10.81 -81.23 37.58
C GLY A 1131 -10.87 -82.73 37.78
N PRO A 1132 -10.67 -83.51 36.71
CA PRO A 1132 -10.58 -84.96 36.81
C PRO A 1132 -9.53 -85.36 37.85
N GLN A 1133 -9.85 -86.33 38.71
CA GLN A 1133 -8.96 -86.75 39.80
C GLN A 1133 -7.59 -87.20 39.27
N ALA A 1134 -6.52 -86.52 39.71
CA ALA A 1134 -5.17 -86.96 39.45
C ALA A 1134 -4.83 -88.19 40.30
N VAL A 1135 -4.24 -89.23 39.70
CA VAL A 1135 -3.71 -90.38 40.45
C VAL A 1135 -2.38 -89.96 41.08
N ILE A 1136 -2.34 -89.86 42.42
CA ILE A 1136 -1.13 -89.45 43.15
C ILE A 1136 -0.37 -90.70 43.61
N HIS A 1137 0.84 -90.93 43.08
CA HIS A 1137 1.72 -92.05 43.47
C HIS A 1137 2.60 -91.65 44.66
N HIS A 1138 2.25 -92.07 45.88
CA HIS A 1138 3.08 -91.83 47.06
C HIS A 1138 4.09 -92.96 47.29
N THR A 1139 5.35 -92.62 47.54
CA THR A 1139 6.31 -93.50 48.24
C THR A 1139 6.19 -93.32 49.76
N HIS A 1140 5.94 -94.43 50.46
CA HIS A 1140 6.12 -94.67 51.91
C HIS A 1140 5.53 -93.69 52.94
N VAL A 1141 4.21 -93.38 52.90
CA VAL A 1141 3.44 -93.02 54.12
C VAL A 1141 2.01 -93.57 54.01
N ARG A 1142 1.52 -94.33 55.00
CA ARG A 1142 0.10 -94.73 55.09
C ARG A 1142 -0.76 -93.52 55.46
N ARG A 1143 -1.65 -93.07 54.56
CA ARG A 1143 -2.64 -91.99 54.80
C ARG A 1143 -3.98 -92.55 55.35
N PRO A 1144 -4.70 -91.81 56.21
CA PRO A 1144 -6.13 -92.03 56.46
C PRO A 1144 -7.00 -91.50 55.29
N PRO A 1145 -8.23 -92.04 55.07
CA PRO A 1145 -9.11 -91.60 53.99
C PRO A 1145 -9.61 -90.16 54.22
N HIS A 1146 -9.47 -89.29 53.20
CA HIS A 1146 -10.00 -87.91 53.21
C HIS A 1146 -11.40 -87.84 52.55
N PRO A 1147 -12.32 -87.01 53.06
CA PRO A 1147 -13.72 -86.94 52.59
C PRO A 1147 -13.96 -86.12 51.31
N HIS A 1148 -12.93 -85.49 50.73
CA HIS A 1148 -13.05 -84.67 49.52
C HIS A 1148 -12.02 -85.06 48.45
N PRO A 1149 -12.34 -84.94 47.14
CA PRO A 1149 -11.35 -85.04 46.07
C PRO A 1149 -10.22 -84.03 46.32
N LEU A 1150 -8.97 -84.49 46.28
CA LEU A 1150 -7.83 -83.57 46.34
C LEU A 1150 -7.78 -82.76 45.04
N PRO A 1151 -7.50 -81.45 45.10
CA PRO A 1151 -7.30 -80.65 43.90
C PRO A 1151 -6.07 -81.15 43.10
N PRO A 1152 -6.04 -80.96 41.77
CA PRO A 1152 -4.98 -81.44 40.87
C PRO A 1152 -3.73 -80.56 40.95
N THR A 1153 -3.31 -80.19 42.16
CA THR A 1153 -2.20 -79.26 42.42
C THR A 1153 -1.29 -79.82 43.52
N GLN A 1154 0.02 -79.78 43.29
CA GLN A 1154 1.05 -80.24 44.22
C GLN A 1154 2.03 -79.12 44.54
N PHE A 1155 2.26 -78.85 45.83
CA PHE A 1155 3.31 -77.94 46.30
C PHE A 1155 4.56 -78.73 46.73
N LEU A 1156 5.72 -78.29 46.26
CA LEU A 1156 7.04 -78.80 46.61
C LEU A 1156 7.85 -77.67 47.25
N VAL A 1157 8.33 -77.89 48.49
CA VAL A 1157 9.23 -76.94 49.16
C VAL A 1157 10.57 -77.62 49.41
N GLN A 1158 11.64 -77.00 48.96
CA GLN A 1158 13.01 -77.46 49.09
C GLN A 1158 13.86 -76.42 49.80
N VAL A 1159 14.86 -76.88 50.55
CA VAL A 1159 15.89 -76.01 51.14
C VAL A 1159 17.14 -76.15 50.27
N GLN A 1160 17.69 -75.02 49.81
CA GLN A 1160 18.90 -74.98 49.00
C GLN A 1160 20.01 -74.26 49.77
N ALA A 1161 21.26 -74.73 49.63
CA ALA A 1161 22.45 -74.07 50.16
C ALA A 1161 23.31 -73.50 49.02
N ARG A 1162 23.98 -72.37 49.28
CA ARG A 1162 24.87 -71.73 48.31
C ARG A 1162 26.25 -72.40 48.28
N ILE A 1163 26.75 -72.68 47.08
CA ILE A 1163 28.11 -73.15 46.80
C ILE A 1163 29.06 -71.94 46.88
N PRO A 1164 30.09 -71.96 47.75
CA PRO A 1164 31.06 -70.87 47.85
C PRO A 1164 31.83 -70.67 46.53
N GLY A 1165 32.00 -69.40 46.12
CA GLY A 1165 32.81 -69.03 44.94
C GLY A 1165 32.05 -68.91 43.61
N ILE A 1166 30.74 -69.16 43.59
CA ILE A 1166 29.87 -68.92 42.42
C ILE A 1166 28.86 -67.84 42.79
N GLU A 1167 28.87 -66.72 42.04
CA GLU A 1167 28.03 -65.56 42.36
C GLU A 1167 26.64 -65.57 41.69
N SER A 1168 26.40 -66.46 40.72
CA SER A 1168 25.12 -66.57 39.99
C SER A 1168 24.07 -67.46 40.65
N ASP A 1169 22.84 -67.44 40.13
CA ASP A 1169 21.73 -68.30 40.56
C ASP A 1169 21.96 -69.81 40.38
N LEU A 1170 23.00 -70.20 39.63
CA LEU A 1170 23.43 -71.58 39.48
C LEU A 1170 24.21 -72.10 40.71
N ALA A 1171 24.53 -71.24 41.67
CA ALA A 1171 25.27 -71.60 42.87
C ALA A 1171 24.46 -72.39 43.91
N TRP A 1172 23.17 -72.67 43.68
CA TRP A 1172 22.28 -73.21 44.70
C TRP A 1172 21.98 -74.69 44.48
N GLN A 1173 22.16 -75.49 45.53
CA GLN A 1173 21.89 -76.93 45.50
C GLN A 1173 20.99 -77.35 46.66
N THR A 1174 20.01 -78.22 46.37
CA THR A 1174 19.09 -78.77 47.38
C THR A 1174 19.85 -79.58 48.44
N VAL A 1175 19.60 -79.28 49.71
CA VAL A 1175 20.28 -79.95 50.84
C VAL A 1175 19.63 -81.30 51.15
N PRO A 1176 20.39 -82.29 51.66
CA PRO A 1176 19.81 -83.56 52.10
C PRO A 1176 18.88 -83.38 53.32
N ALA A 1177 17.91 -84.28 53.49
CA ALA A 1177 16.91 -84.23 54.57
C ALA A 1177 17.50 -84.19 56.00
N MET A 1178 18.74 -84.66 56.18
CA MET A 1178 19.46 -84.59 57.45
C MET A 1178 19.88 -83.16 57.84
N VAL A 1179 19.95 -82.23 56.88
CA VAL A 1179 20.31 -80.82 57.09
C VAL A 1179 19.07 -79.97 57.36
N ALA A 1180 18.03 -80.16 56.54
CA ALA A 1180 16.72 -79.58 56.75
C ALA A 1180 15.63 -80.51 56.19
N SER A 1181 14.51 -80.63 56.90
CA SER A 1181 13.35 -81.43 56.49
C SER A 1181 12.10 -80.55 56.37
N VAL A 1182 11.20 -80.90 55.46
CA VAL A 1182 9.94 -80.19 55.23
C VAL A 1182 8.77 -81.10 55.58
N GLU A 1183 7.92 -80.65 56.48
CA GLU A 1183 6.70 -81.34 56.91
C GLU A 1183 5.47 -80.57 56.41
N VAL A 1184 4.58 -81.23 55.67
CA VAL A 1184 3.31 -80.65 55.22
C VAL A 1184 2.32 -80.68 56.39
N GLN A 1185 1.87 -79.51 56.85
CA GLN A 1185 0.92 -79.38 57.96
C GLN A 1185 -0.54 -79.33 57.47
N ARG A 1186 -0.77 -78.72 56.31
CA ARG A 1186 -2.08 -78.59 55.69
C ARG A 1186 -1.97 -78.68 54.17
N GLU A 1187 -2.66 -79.67 53.61
CA GLU A 1187 -2.89 -79.81 52.16
C GLU A 1187 -3.87 -78.70 51.69
N PRO A 1188 -3.86 -78.30 50.39
CA PRO A 1188 -4.61 -77.16 49.89
C PRO A 1188 -6.12 -77.42 49.87
N VAL A 1189 -6.78 -77.29 51.01
CA VAL A 1189 -8.25 -77.28 51.14
C VAL A 1189 -8.62 -76.18 52.15
N ALA A 1190 -9.16 -75.06 51.64
CA ALA A 1190 -9.70 -74.00 52.48
C ALA A 1190 -11.17 -74.32 52.86
N PRO A 1191 -11.64 -74.00 54.08
CA PRO A 1191 -13.03 -74.24 54.47
C PRO A 1191 -13.90 -73.09 53.92
N GLY A 1192 -14.87 -73.39 53.06
CA GLY A 1192 -15.97 -72.47 52.71
C GLY A 1192 -15.90 -71.73 51.36
N THR A 1193 -14.86 -71.92 50.55
CA THR A 1193 -14.77 -71.39 49.17
C THR A 1193 -14.22 -72.47 48.24
N GLU A 1194 -14.99 -72.87 47.23
CA GLU A 1194 -14.74 -74.08 46.43
C GLU A 1194 -13.44 -74.03 45.60
N ASP A 1195 -12.97 -72.84 45.22
CA ASP A 1195 -11.83 -72.65 44.30
C ASP A 1195 -10.59 -71.98 44.95
N LEU A 1196 -10.56 -71.78 46.27
CA LEU A 1196 -9.42 -71.15 46.99
C LEU A 1196 -8.58 -72.20 47.75
N ALA A 1197 -7.27 -72.24 47.48
CA ALA A 1197 -6.32 -73.08 48.21
C ALA A 1197 -5.59 -72.33 49.32
N LEU A 1198 -5.31 -73.04 50.42
CA LEU A 1198 -4.32 -72.67 51.43
C LEU A 1198 -3.45 -73.88 51.77
N TRP A 1199 -2.21 -73.88 51.31
CA TRP A 1199 -1.18 -74.85 51.67
C TRP A 1199 -0.33 -74.34 52.83
N GLN A 1200 0.02 -75.21 53.79
CA GLN A 1200 0.90 -74.87 54.91
C GLN A 1200 1.93 -75.96 55.15
N GLY A 1201 3.21 -75.57 55.26
CA GLY A 1201 4.33 -76.44 55.59
C GLY A 1201 5.22 -75.86 56.69
N ARG A 1202 5.97 -76.74 57.36
CA ARG A 1202 7.00 -76.38 58.33
C ARG A 1202 8.36 -76.90 57.83
N VAL A 1203 9.36 -76.02 57.79
CA VAL A 1203 10.75 -76.37 57.51
C VAL A 1203 11.51 -76.44 58.83
N GLN A 1204 12.17 -77.57 59.10
CA GLN A 1204 12.94 -77.82 60.31
C GLN A 1204 14.42 -78.02 59.98
N PHE A 1205 15.29 -77.19 60.53
CA PHE A 1205 16.76 -77.29 60.40
C PHE A 1205 17.35 -78.15 61.53
N ALA A 1206 18.42 -78.89 61.21
CA ALA A 1206 19.16 -79.70 62.19
C ALA A 1206 20.00 -78.82 63.14
N GLU A 1207 20.59 -77.75 62.62
CA GLU A 1207 21.42 -76.78 63.34
C GLU A 1207 20.79 -75.38 63.35
N THR A 1208 21.39 -74.43 64.07
CA THR A 1208 20.98 -73.02 64.05
C THR A 1208 21.12 -72.46 62.63
N ILE A 1209 20.10 -71.72 62.19
CA ILE A 1209 20.03 -71.17 60.84
C ILE A 1209 21.18 -70.18 60.63
N ALA A 1210 22.09 -70.47 59.70
CA ALA A 1210 23.14 -69.55 59.28
C ALA A 1210 22.58 -68.57 58.23
N PRO A 1211 22.57 -67.24 58.50
CA PRO A 1211 22.13 -66.24 57.55
C PRO A 1211 22.86 -66.33 56.21
N ASP A 1212 22.14 -66.07 55.12
CA ASP A 1212 22.65 -65.94 53.74
C ASP A 1212 23.28 -67.22 53.15
N ARG A 1213 23.31 -68.31 53.91
CA ARG A 1213 23.79 -69.62 53.47
C ARG A 1213 22.70 -70.45 52.79
N TYR A 1214 21.44 -70.25 53.20
CA TYR A 1214 20.30 -71.06 52.74
C TYR A 1214 19.22 -70.21 52.07
N ARG A 1215 18.49 -70.82 51.12
CA ARG A 1215 17.23 -70.30 50.58
C ARG A 1215 16.17 -71.39 50.52
N LEU A 1216 14.91 -71.00 50.58
CA LEU A 1216 13.79 -71.88 50.24
C LEU A 1216 13.50 -71.77 48.74
N LEU A 1217 13.23 -72.90 48.08
CA LEU A 1217 12.63 -72.98 46.75
C LEU A 1217 11.23 -73.58 46.93
N ILE A 1218 10.20 -72.84 46.56
CA ILE A 1218 8.79 -73.23 46.64
C ILE A 1218 8.27 -73.35 45.21
N GLU A 1219 7.76 -74.52 44.84
CA GLU A 1219 7.22 -74.82 43.52
C GLU A 1219 5.80 -75.38 43.63
N GLU A 1220 4.92 -75.00 42.71
CA GLU A 1220 3.56 -75.49 42.56
C GLU A 1220 3.42 -76.12 41.18
N TYR A 1221 3.01 -77.38 41.13
CA TYR A 1221 2.75 -78.11 39.91
C TYR A 1221 1.26 -78.40 39.78
N GLU A 1222 0.71 -78.10 38.61
CA GLU A 1222 -0.57 -78.62 38.17
C GLU A 1222 -0.35 -80.00 37.56
N LEU A 1223 -1.10 -80.98 38.05
CA LEU A 1223 -0.98 -82.39 37.65
C LEU A 1223 -2.01 -82.70 36.57
N ILE A 1224 -1.52 -83.04 35.38
CA ILE A 1224 -2.36 -83.47 34.26
C ILE A 1224 -2.29 -85.00 34.21
N SER A 1225 -3.39 -85.68 34.56
CA SER A 1225 -3.49 -87.14 34.41
C SER A 1225 -4.14 -87.50 33.07
N THR A 1226 -3.46 -88.28 32.25
CA THR A 1226 -4.01 -88.84 31.01
C THR A 1226 -4.64 -90.23 31.19
N GLU A 1227 -4.57 -90.82 32.39
CA GLU A 1227 -5.02 -92.20 32.64
C GLU A 1227 -6.19 -92.27 33.63
N ALA A 1228 -7.23 -93.02 33.27
CA ALA A 1228 -8.27 -93.48 34.20
C ALA A 1228 -7.71 -94.63 35.07
N PRO A 1229 -8.15 -94.80 36.34
CA PRO A 1229 -7.53 -95.76 37.25
C PRO A 1229 -7.73 -97.21 36.78
N THR A 1230 -6.71 -97.82 36.17
CA THR A 1230 -6.62 -99.27 35.94
C THR A 1230 -5.71 -99.93 36.97
N GLN A 1231 -6.23 -100.95 37.67
CA GLN A 1231 -5.50 -101.68 38.71
C GLN A 1231 -4.28 -102.43 38.14
N GLY A 1232 -3.13 -102.29 38.81
CA GLY A 1232 -2.04 -103.28 38.72
C GLY A 1232 -0.75 -102.84 38.03
N VAL A 1233 -0.59 -101.59 37.61
CA VAL A 1233 0.68 -101.07 37.05
C VAL A 1233 1.36 -100.16 38.07
N VAL A 1234 2.69 -100.30 38.24
CA VAL A 1234 3.53 -99.38 39.04
C VAL A 1234 3.76 -98.11 38.23
N PRO A 1235 3.24 -96.95 38.64
CA PRO A 1235 3.24 -95.78 37.76
C PRO A 1235 4.47 -94.88 37.96
N VAL A 1236 4.89 -94.24 36.87
CA VAL A 1236 6.00 -93.28 36.79
C VAL A 1236 5.44 -91.86 37.04
N PRO A 1237 6.15 -90.93 37.72
CA PRO A 1237 5.67 -89.56 37.88
C PRO A 1237 5.39 -88.92 36.50
N GLY A 1238 4.14 -88.54 36.26
CA GLY A 1238 3.74 -87.83 35.04
C GLY A 1238 4.31 -86.41 34.99
N PRO A 1239 4.42 -85.82 33.79
CA PRO A 1239 4.84 -84.42 33.63
C PRO A 1239 3.80 -83.46 34.21
N GLY A 1240 4.18 -82.69 35.23
CA GLY A 1240 3.36 -81.61 35.79
C GLY A 1240 3.71 -80.24 35.17
N ARG A 1241 2.71 -79.37 35.01
CA ARG A 1241 2.92 -77.97 34.57
C ARG A 1241 3.29 -77.13 35.79
N LEU A 1242 4.46 -76.49 35.79
CA LEU A 1242 4.84 -75.55 36.86
C LEU A 1242 3.95 -74.30 36.78
N VAL A 1243 3.16 -74.07 37.82
CA VAL A 1243 2.20 -72.95 37.92
C VAL A 1243 2.75 -71.80 38.74
N PHE A 1244 3.55 -72.07 39.76
CA PHE A 1244 4.19 -71.06 40.61
C PHE A 1244 5.56 -71.54 41.08
N ALA A 1245 6.54 -70.65 41.09
CA ALA A 1245 7.83 -70.88 41.70
C ALA A 1245 8.30 -69.61 42.38
N GLU A 1246 8.87 -69.73 43.58
CA GLU A 1246 9.41 -68.61 44.34
C GLU A 1246 10.63 -69.06 45.14
N THR A 1247 11.58 -68.15 45.31
CA THR A 1247 12.71 -68.36 46.22
C THR A 1247 12.69 -67.36 47.36
N VAL A 1248 13.00 -67.83 48.57
CA VAL A 1248 13.09 -66.98 49.77
C VAL A 1248 14.45 -67.16 50.40
N ALA A 1249 15.28 -66.12 50.35
CA ALA A 1249 16.56 -66.10 51.05
C ALA A 1249 16.33 -66.12 52.57
N ILE A 1250 17.17 -66.88 53.28
CA ILE A 1250 17.13 -66.96 54.74
C ILE A 1250 18.25 -66.05 55.29
N ASP A 1251 17.91 -64.78 55.47
CA ASP A 1251 18.80 -63.74 56.03
C ASP A 1251 18.72 -63.66 57.57
N ALA A 1252 19.52 -62.76 58.15
CA ALA A 1252 19.62 -62.59 59.62
C ALA A 1252 18.27 -62.23 60.26
N THR A 1253 17.45 -61.44 59.57
CA THR A 1253 16.13 -61.04 60.07
C THR A 1253 15.14 -62.21 60.10
N LEU A 1254 15.16 -63.11 59.10
CA LEU A 1254 14.33 -64.33 59.09
C LEU A 1254 14.84 -65.38 60.07
N ALA A 1255 16.16 -65.45 60.26
CA ALA A 1255 16.79 -66.34 61.24
C ALA A 1255 16.52 -65.93 62.70
N GLY A 1256 15.88 -64.77 62.94
CA GLY A 1256 15.58 -64.25 64.27
C GLY A 1256 16.81 -63.72 65.01
N ILE A 1257 17.85 -63.34 64.28
CA ILE A 1257 19.10 -62.77 64.81
C ILE A 1257 18.97 -61.25 64.71
N SER A 1258 18.58 -60.58 65.80
CA SER A 1258 18.61 -59.12 65.84
C SER A 1258 20.05 -58.64 66.01
N ASP A 1259 20.52 -57.76 65.12
CA ASP A 1259 21.74 -56.97 65.35
C ASP A 1259 21.61 -56.24 66.69
N ALA A 1260 22.52 -56.53 67.61
CA ALA A 1260 22.76 -55.71 68.80
C ALA A 1260 23.80 -54.64 68.46
#